data_AF-A0A5R8YB03-F1
#
_entry.id   AF-A0A5R8YB03-F1
#
_cell.length_a   1.000
_cell.length_b   1.000
_cell.length_c   1.000
_cell.angle_alpha   90.00
_cell.angle_beta   90.00
_cell.angle_gamma   90.00
#
_symmetry.space_group_name_H-M   'P 1'
#
loop_
_entity.id
_entity.type
_entity.pdbx_description
1 polymer ?
#
loop_
_entity_poly.entity_id
_entity_poly.type
_entity_poly.pdbx_seq_one_letter_code
_entity_poly.pdbx_strand_id
1 'polypeptide(L)'
;MSRTLRIRIFWTFSAFLIMLIGLIVATPHLINTQVVKNQISRQISDWMGLPVIVRGEPIVTVFPYITFKLKNVQVASRIGLDEPDLVSMEVLRAEMYWLPMLIGKFQVRRFHLDNPKFEFVRNQAGQTSWDMTGGSLISNDPDDGRLKLSDISLGRFVITNGSAHIQDHKTGWDEQLDAINLSFDWPNTGEAASLNGSVVWREQPVNYSVRSGNPMDLFGGGLSPVSLAIKSPMFEASLDGSAATMAQLQLEGDFAFETTSLRALLDWLGKPLPPGAGFGPAALKARANSVDASVSFSDMTLSLDDQRADGVIQLDFRRDRPMVQGTLASDRLDLGPYLAYFDQDRSLLDISVSAEDLLRTDLDIRLSTDNLLAAPLRFGRTAASLVTRNSQLAFSIGETYAYGGRLEASLDLHPAKSNPESMYGHLRAKANGVLAGTFARELANTELVTGTTLVELDVEGEGQTVREMANQAAGEISLVVTEGGFEHFNLDRLETSLKNAADPLSEEATKDLYQGGTEFDVLSVRAALQGKALNLNDVRLTSGKRAIKGDARISLSDMAVDAPATLLLYDSADPATHATDEAATKFPFRLKGPLAEPVLSRPTQAQPQAPAQQETTATSQTPASDLEPALTSAPETEANDASRQPLTSPADQAPAPVIVVEETPPTDAGQAEQSTTEKLKEAIGDAVNGLFQSDSASDGDRLTPKGDF
;
A
#
# COMPACT_ATOMS: atom_id res chain seq x y z
N MET A 1 -90.36 -0.29 1.65
CA MET A 1 -90.00 0.58 0.50
C MET A 1 -90.91 0.24 -0.67
N SER A 2 -91.67 1.21 -1.22
CA SER A 2 -92.62 0.92 -2.31
C SER A 2 -91.91 0.58 -3.62
N ARG A 3 -92.58 -0.18 -4.51
CA ARG A 3 -92.07 -0.54 -5.84
C ARG A 3 -91.73 0.71 -6.67
N THR A 4 -92.52 1.77 -6.53
CA THR A 4 -92.30 3.08 -7.15
C THR A 4 -91.07 3.82 -6.62
N LEU A 5 -90.77 3.72 -5.32
CA LEU A 5 -89.59 4.36 -4.72
C LEU A 5 -88.29 3.66 -5.15
N ARG A 6 -88.29 2.31 -5.22
CA ARG A 6 -87.14 1.54 -5.75
C ARG A 6 -86.85 1.89 -7.21
N ILE A 7 -87.89 1.99 -8.04
CA ILE A 7 -87.75 2.38 -9.46
C ILE A 7 -87.22 3.81 -9.57
N ARG A 8 -87.72 4.77 -8.78
CA ARG A 8 -87.19 6.15 -8.77
C ARG A 8 -85.72 6.21 -8.37
N ILE A 9 -85.33 5.53 -7.29
CA ILE A 9 -83.93 5.49 -6.82
C ILE A 9 -83.02 4.85 -7.86
N PHE A 10 -83.44 3.75 -8.50
CA PHE A 10 -82.71 3.13 -9.59
C PHE A 10 -82.52 4.10 -10.76
N TRP A 11 -83.57 4.77 -11.23
CA TRP A 11 -83.44 5.74 -12.32
C TRP A 11 -82.61 6.98 -11.94
N THR A 12 -82.71 7.50 -10.71
CA THR A 12 -81.83 8.62 -10.28
C THR A 12 -80.38 8.18 -10.16
N PHE A 13 -80.11 6.96 -9.68
CA PHE A 13 -78.77 6.41 -9.60
C PHE A 13 -78.20 6.12 -11.00
N SER A 14 -78.99 5.55 -11.90
CA SER A 14 -78.61 5.36 -13.31
C SER A 14 -78.40 6.67 -14.05
N ALA A 15 -79.25 7.68 -13.83
CA ALA A 15 -79.06 9.02 -14.42
C ALA A 15 -77.81 9.72 -13.88
N PHE A 16 -77.54 9.62 -12.56
CA PHE A 16 -76.31 10.11 -11.96
C PHE A 16 -75.08 9.35 -12.49
N LEU A 17 -75.16 8.03 -12.64
CA LEU A 17 -74.10 7.21 -13.20
C LEU A 17 -73.85 7.51 -14.69
N ILE A 18 -74.89 7.72 -15.49
CA ILE A 18 -74.79 8.15 -16.90
C ILE A 18 -74.23 9.57 -16.99
N MET A 19 -74.62 10.48 -16.10
CA MET A 19 -74.04 11.82 -16.00
C MET A 19 -72.55 11.76 -15.59
N LEU A 20 -72.18 10.89 -14.66
CA LEU A 20 -70.80 10.68 -14.21
C LEU A 20 -69.94 10.06 -15.32
N ILE A 21 -70.45 9.03 -16.01
CA ILE A 21 -69.79 8.41 -17.17
C ILE A 21 -69.68 9.43 -18.31
N GLY A 22 -70.74 10.19 -18.60
CA GLY A 22 -70.74 11.24 -19.61
C GLY A 22 -69.75 12.36 -19.30
N LEU A 23 -69.64 12.75 -18.03
CA LEU A 23 -68.64 13.69 -17.56
C LEU A 23 -67.22 13.11 -17.75
N ILE A 24 -66.95 11.88 -17.31
CA ILE A 24 -65.67 11.18 -17.49
C ILE A 24 -65.28 11.10 -18.98
N VAL A 25 -66.23 10.78 -19.86
CA VAL A 25 -66.01 10.71 -21.32
C VAL A 25 -65.81 12.10 -21.94
N ALA A 26 -66.43 13.15 -21.39
CA ALA A 26 -66.24 14.54 -21.84
C ALA A 26 -64.94 15.17 -21.33
N THR A 27 -64.42 14.76 -20.16
CA THR A 27 -63.24 15.36 -19.53
C THR A 27 -62.01 15.47 -20.45
N PRO A 28 -61.62 14.45 -21.25
CA PRO A 28 -60.51 14.56 -22.20
C PRO A 28 -60.67 15.69 -23.22
N HIS A 29 -61.90 16.05 -23.60
CA HIS A 29 -62.18 17.14 -24.54
C HIS A 29 -62.21 18.53 -23.89
N LEU A 30 -62.32 18.60 -22.56
CA LEU A 30 -62.32 19.86 -21.79
C LEU A 30 -60.91 20.30 -21.37
N ILE A 31 -59.93 19.39 -21.38
CA ILE A 31 -58.54 19.67 -21.00
C ILE A 31 -57.77 20.20 -22.23
N ASN A 32 -57.37 21.47 -22.20
CA ASN A 32 -56.47 22.02 -23.21
C ASN A 32 -55.05 21.45 -23.01
N THR A 33 -54.72 20.45 -23.83
CA THR A 33 -53.46 19.71 -23.85
C THR A 33 -52.23 20.61 -23.97
N GLN A 34 -52.29 21.66 -24.79
CA GLN A 34 -51.16 22.57 -25.00
C GLN A 34 -50.90 23.48 -23.78
N VAL A 35 -51.96 23.93 -23.10
CA VAL A 35 -51.82 24.71 -21.86
C VAL A 35 -51.20 23.85 -20.76
N VAL A 36 -51.67 22.60 -20.58
CA VAL A 36 -51.12 21.71 -19.56
C VAL A 36 -49.69 21.28 -19.88
N LYS A 37 -49.35 21.01 -21.14
CA LYS A 37 -47.97 20.77 -21.59
C LYS A 37 -47.04 21.92 -21.20
N ASN A 38 -47.43 23.16 -21.52
CA ASN A 38 -46.62 24.33 -21.21
C ASN A 38 -46.50 24.55 -19.69
N GLN A 39 -47.56 24.30 -18.92
CA GLN A 39 -47.52 24.43 -17.47
C GLN A 39 -46.65 23.36 -16.81
N ILE A 40 -46.73 22.10 -17.23
CA ILE A 40 -45.87 21.02 -16.72
C ILE A 40 -44.40 21.29 -17.10
N SER A 41 -44.13 21.69 -18.35
CA SER A 41 -42.76 22.00 -18.79
C SER A 41 -42.15 23.15 -18.00
N ARG A 42 -42.92 24.23 -17.75
CA ARG A 42 -42.50 25.33 -16.87
C ARG A 42 -42.27 24.85 -15.45
N GLN A 43 -43.20 24.14 -14.84
CA GLN A 43 -43.07 23.66 -13.45
C GLN A 43 -41.83 22.79 -13.25
N ILE A 44 -41.52 21.89 -14.20
CA ILE A 44 -40.31 21.06 -14.14
C ILE A 44 -39.05 21.92 -14.42
N SER A 45 -39.14 22.92 -15.31
CA SER A 45 -38.03 23.87 -15.53
C SER A 45 -37.73 24.72 -14.29
N ASP A 46 -38.77 25.23 -13.62
CA ASP A 46 -38.69 26.03 -12.39
C ASP A 46 -38.13 25.19 -11.23
N TRP A 47 -38.47 23.90 -11.19
CA TRP A 47 -37.92 22.94 -10.22
C TRP A 47 -36.42 22.69 -10.44
N MET A 48 -36.01 22.36 -11.66
CA MET A 48 -34.62 21.99 -11.97
C MET A 48 -33.71 23.19 -12.25
N GLY A 49 -34.27 24.37 -12.48
CA GLY A 49 -33.55 25.55 -12.97
C GLY A 49 -33.03 25.40 -14.40
N LEU A 50 -33.54 24.45 -15.19
CA LEU A 50 -33.07 24.06 -16.52
C LEU A 50 -34.22 24.04 -17.54
N PRO A 51 -34.03 24.51 -18.79
CA PRO A 51 -35.08 24.48 -19.81
C PRO A 51 -35.58 23.07 -20.14
N VAL A 52 -36.89 22.85 -20.02
CA VAL A 52 -37.55 21.59 -20.41
C VAL A 52 -38.32 21.77 -21.71
N ILE A 53 -37.92 21.03 -22.74
CA ILE A 53 -38.51 21.05 -24.07
C ILE A 53 -39.31 19.77 -24.29
N VAL A 54 -40.62 19.89 -24.51
CA VAL A 54 -41.48 18.76 -24.87
C VAL A 54 -41.84 18.88 -26.35
N ARG A 55 -41.26 18.06 -27.22
CA ARG A 55 -41.49 18.16 -28.67
C ARG A 55 -42.81 17.53 -29.10
N GLY A 56 -43.19 16.39 -28.50
CA GLY A 56 -44.42 15.67 -28.87
C GLY A 56 -45.72 16.32 -28.39
N GLU A 57 -46.84 15.82 -28.91
CA GLU A 57 -48.17 16.10 -28.36
C GLU A 57 -48.42 15.26 -27.09
N PRO A 58 -49.01 15.84 -26.03
CA PRO A 58 -49.26 15.12 -24.79
C PRO A 58 -50.56 14.31 -24.89
N ILE A 59 -50.54 13.09 -24.36
CA ILE A 59 -51.74 12.25 -24.26
C ILE A 59 -52.23 12.29 -22.82
N VAL A 60 -53.52 12.57 -22.63
CA VAL A 60 -54.17 12.63 -21.30
C VAL A 60 -55.09 11.43 -21.12
N THR A 61 -54.84 10.64 -20.09
CA THR A 61 -55.74 9.57 -19.63
C THR A 61 -56.36 10.02 -18.31
N VAL A 62 -57.67 9.81 -18.11
CA VAL A 62 -58.40 10.36 -16.95
C VAL A 62 -58.82 9.27 -15.94
N PHE A 63 -58.74 7.99 -16.32
CA PHE A 63 -59.15 6.85 -15.49
C PHE A 63 -58.12 5.70 -15.57
N PRO A 64 -57.80 5.01 -14.46
CA PRO A 64 -58.27 5.24 -13.08
C PRO A 64 -57.63 6.44 -12.36
N TYR A 65 -56.60 7.05 -12.97
CA TYR A 65 -55.96 8.28 -12.48
C TYR A 65 -55.79 9.27 -13.65
N ILE A 66 -55.57 10.55 -13.33
CA ILE A 66 -55.18 11.54 -14.33
C ILE A 66 -53.69 11.33 -14.63
N THR A 67 -53.38 10.90 -15.85
CA THR A 67 -52.01 10.63 -16.30
C THR A 67 -51.71 11.43 -17.56
N PHE A 68 -50.65 12.24 -17.50
CA PHE A 68 -50.10 12.99 -18.62
C PHE A 68 -48.91 12.23 -19.21
N LYS A 69 -49.05 11.72 -20.43
CA LYS A 69 -47.97 11.09 -21.20
C LYS A 69 -47.39 12.11 -22.17
N LEU A 70 -46.25 12.68 -21.82
CA LEU A 70 -45.47 13.60 -22.66
C LEU A 70 -44.50 12.78 -23.51
N LYS A 71 -44.42 13.05 -24.81
CA LYS A 71 -43.50 12.37 -25.74
C LYS A 71 -42.34 13.27 -26.14
N ASN A 72 -41.16 12.69 -26.35
CA ASN A 72 -39.93 13.36 -26.77
C ASN A 72 -39.64 14.57 -25.86
N VAL A 73 -39.34 14.27 -24.59
CA VAL A 73 -39.01 15.26 -23.57
C VAL A 73 -37.49 15.37 -23.48
N GLN A 74 -37.01 16.61 -23.42
CA GLN A 74 -35.60 16.97 -23.31
C GLN A 74 -35.42 17.98 -22.18
N VAL A 75 -34.31 17.85 -21.48
CA VAL A 75 -33.83 18.77 -20.45
C VAL A 75 -32.49 19.31 -20.94
N ALA A 76 -32.40 20.60 -21.21
CA ALA A 76 -31.18 21.20 -21.73
C ALA A 76 -30.05 21.19 -20.69
N SER A 77 -28.80 21.08 -21.16
CA SER A 77 -27.59 21.23 -20.34
C SER A 77 -27.41 22.67 -19.86
N ARG A 78 -26.80 22.85 -18.67
CA ARG A 78 -26.38 24.17 -18.18
C ARG A 78 -25.22 24.77 -19.00
N ILE A 79 -24.37 23.93 -19.59
CA ILE A 79 -23.07 24.34 -20.18
C ILE A 79 -23.27 25.11 -21.50
N GLY A 80 -24.30 24.79 -22.28
CA GLY A 80 -24.60 25.47 -23.54
C GLY A 80 -25.61 24.71 -24.40
N LEU A 81 -25.92 25.28 -25.57
CA LEU A 81 -26.80 24.66 -26.59
C LEU A 81 -26.04 23.72 -27.55
N ASP A 82 -24.70 23.78 -27.54
CA ASP A 82 -23.82 22.97 -28.40
C ASP A 82 -23.42 21.63 -27.75
N GLU A 83 -23.68 21.48 -26.45
CA GLU A 83 -23.53 20.25 -25.67
C GLU A 83 -24.83 19.41 -25.73
N PRO A 84 -24.80 18.09 -25.52
CA PRO A 84 -26.00 17.26 -25.51
C PRO A 84 -26.99 17.66 -24.39
N ASP A 85 -28.28 17.37 -24.61
CA ASP A 85 -29.32 17.53 -23.60
C ASP A 85 -28.99 16.68 -22.36
N LEU A 86 -28.94 17.28 -21.17
CA LEU A 86 -28.69 16.59 -19.88
C LEU A 86 -29.56 15.35 -19.70
N VAL A 87 -30.83 15.43 -20.11
CA VAL A 87 -31.72 14.26 -20.18
C VAL A 87 -32.52 14.31 -21.46
N SER A 88 -32.55 13.22 -22.22
CA SER A 88 -33.51 13.01 -23.31
C SER A 88 -34.30 11.73 -23.09
N MET A 89 -35.62 11.74 -23.31
CA MET A 89 -36.47 10.57 -23.05
C MET A 89 -37.62 10.46 -24.06
N GLU A 90 -37.94 9.24 -24.46
CA GLU A 90 -39.03 8.96 -25.39
C GLU A 90 -40.38 9.33 -24.77
N VAL A 91 -40.57 8.96 -23.49
CA VAL A 91 -41.82 9.17 -22.76
C VAL A 91 -41.56 9.56 -21.31
N LEU A 92 -42.20 10.66 -20.89
CA LEU A 92 -42.43 11.00 -19.49
C LEU A 92 -43.91 10.83 -19.14
N ARG A 93 -44.22 10.03 -18.13
CA ARG A 93 -45.58 9.88 -17.58
C ARG A 93 -45.64 10.55 -16.21
N ALA A 94 -46.52 11.53 -16.06
CA ALA A 94 -46.83 12.15 -14.78
C ALA A 94 -48.26 11.74 -14.36
N GLU A 95 -48.38 10.92 -13.32
CA GLU A 95 -49.65 10.55 -12.69
C GLU A 95 -49.97 11.56 -11.59
N MET A 96 -51.16 12.15 -11.62
CA MET A 96 -51.58 13.23 -10.71
C MET A 96 -52.76 12.81 -9.82
N TYR A 97 -52.86 13.44 -8.65
CA TYR A 97 -54.05 13.32 -7.81
C TYR A 97 -55.18 14.20 -8.37
N TRP A 98 -56.33 13.60 -8.65
CA TRP A 98 -57.46 14.32 -9.26
C TRP A 98 -58.15 15.31 -8.31
N LEU A 99 -58.26 14.96 -7.02
CA LEU A 99 -58.99 15.78 -6.04
C LEU A 99 -58.29 17.12 -5.74
N PRO A 100 -56.96 17.20 -5.53
CA PRO A 100 -56.23 18.46 -5.45
C PRO A 100 -56.36 19.33 -6.71
N MET A 101 -56.33 18.72 -7.91
CA MET A 101 -56.43 19.47 -9.17
C MET A 101 -57.77 20.21 -9.34
N LEU A 102 -58.88 19.66 -8.82
CA LEU A 102 -60.17 20.36 -8.81
C LEU A 102 -60.17 21.65 -7.97
N ILE A 103 -59.23 21.77 -7.03
CA ILE A 103 -59.03 22.93 -6.16
C ILE A 103 -57.79 23.74 -6.61
N GLY A 104 -57.30 23.51 -7.85
CA GLY A 104 -56.15 24.22 -8.43
C GLY A 104 -54.78 23.82 -7.89
N LYS A 105 -54.68 22.77 -7.05
CA LYS A 105 -53.40 22.27 -6.52
C LYS A 105 -52.85 21.15 -7.42
N PHE A 106 -51.69 21.38 -8.01
CA PHE A 106 -50.98 20.40 -8.82
C PHE A 106 -50.11 19.53 -7.92
N GLN A 107 -50.55 18.30 -7.62
CA GLN A 107 -49.79 17.32 -6.84
C GLN A 107 -49.54 16.06 -7.67
N VAL A 108 -48.27 15.71 -7.82
CA VAL A 108 -47.83 14.52 -8.57
C VAL A 108 -47.81 13.33 -7.63
N ARG A 109 -48.40 12.22 -8.08
CA ARG A 109 -48.40 10.93 -7.39
C ARG A 109 -47.23 10.06 -7.85
N ARG A 110 -46.93 10.10 -9.15
CA ARG A 110 -45.83 9.34 -9.76
C ARG A 110 -45.25 10.01 -10.99
N PHE A 111 -43.93 9.99 -11.10
CA PHE A 111 -43.20 10.15 -12.35
C PHE A 111 -42.71 8.79 -12.86
N HIS A 112 -42.83 8.56 -14.17
CA HIS A 112 -42.27 7.38 -14.83
C HIS A 112 -41.62 7.78 -16.15
N LEU A 113 -40.31 7.56 -16.24
CA LEU A 113 -39.48 7.83 -17.42
C LEU A 113 -39.24 6.50 -18.15
N ASP A 114 -39.74 6.38 -19.38
CA ASP A 114 -39.42 5.23 -20.25
C ASP A 114 -38.25 5.60 -21.17
N ASN A 115 -37.22 4.76 -21.21
CA ASN A 115 -36.01 4.93 -22.04
C ASN A 115 -35.31 6.31 -21.91
N PRO A 116 -35.05 6.85 -20.70
CA PRO A 116 -34.27 8.09 -20.56
C PRO A 116 -32.78 7.85 -20.81
N LYS A 117 -32.17 8.77 -21.55
CA LYS A 117 -30.72 8.91 -21.72
C LYS A 117 -30.26 10.12 -20.91
N PHE A 118 -29.28 9.92 -20.04
CA PHE A 118 -28.66 10.97 -19.23
C PHE A 118 -27.25 11.27 -19.74
N GLU A 119 -26.91 12.54 -19.89
CA GLU A 119 -25.65 13.01 -20.46
C GLU A 119 -24.96 13.93 -19.42
N PHE A 120 -24.13 13.32 -18.57
CA PHE A 120 -23.45 13.97 -17.45
C PHE A 120 -22.06 14.44 -17.87
N VAL A 121 -21.95 15.66 -18.40
CA VAL A 121 -20.70 16.26 -18.85
C VAL A 121 -20.17 17.26 -17.82
N ARG A 122 -18.90 17.12 -17.43
CA ARG A 122 -18.08 18.20 -16.84
C ARG A 122 -17.09 18.69 -17.88
N ASN A 123 -17.08 20.00 -18.15
CA ASN A 123 -16.16 20.60 -19.12
C ASN A 123 -14.80 20.96 -18.48
N GLN A 124 -13.82 21.36 -19.29
CA GLN A 124 -12.48 21.74 -18.82
C GLN A 124 -12.48 22.94 -17.86
N ALA A 125 -13.50 23.82 -17.93
CA ALA A 125 -13.69 24.93 -17.00
C ALA A 125 -14.30 24.50 -15.64
N GLY A 126 -14.62 23.21 -15.47
CA GLY A 126 -15.21 22.65 -14.25
C GLY A 126 -16.74 22.82 -14.15
N GLN A 127 -17.39 23.40 -15.16
CA GLN A 127 -18.85 23.52 -15.21
C GLN A 127 -19.47 22.15 -15.51
N THR A 128 -20.64 21.86 -14.94
CA THR A 128 -21.34 20.58 -15.07
C THR A 128 -22.69 20.73 -15.77
N SER A 129 -23.07 19.75 -16.60
CA SER A 129 -24.36 19.77 -17.33
C SER A 129 -25.56 19.73 -16.38
N TRP A 130 -25.37 19.15 -15.19
CA TRP A 130 -26.37 18.90 -14.14
C TRP A 130 -26.41 19.94 -13.02
N ASP A 131 -25.84 21.14 -13.21
CA ASP A 131 -25.94 22.21 -12.20
C ASP A 131 -27.39 22.74 -12.10
N MET A 132 -28.04 22.42 -10.98
CA MET A 132 -29.42 22.77 -10.63
C MET A 132 -29.54 23.96 -9.66
N THR A 133 -28.44 24.66 -9.34
CA THR A 133 -28.43 25.74 -8.31
C THR A 133 -29.30 26.96 -8.63
N GLY A 134 -29.79 27.09 -9.87
CA GLY A 134 -30.79 28.08 -10.28
C GLY A 134 -32.25 27.59 -10.21
N GLY A 135 -32.52 26.42 -9.63
CA GLY A 135 -33.85 25.82 -9.50
C GLY A 135 -34.54 26.12 -8.16
N SER A 136 -35.80 25.70 -8.04
CA SER A 136 -36.58 25.77 -6.80
C SER A 136 -36.59 24.48 -5.98
N LEU A 137 -36.08 23.35 -6.52
CA LEU A 137 -35.88 22.12 -5.74
C LEU A 137 -34.77 22.27 -4.71
N ILE A 138 -33.65 22.86 -5.11
CA ILE A 138 -32.41 22.99 -4.34
C ILE A 138 -32.06 24.46 -4.30
N SER A 139 -31.90 25.00 -3.10
CA SER A 139 -31.51 26.40 -2.87
C SER A 139 -30.31 26.47 -1.93
N ASN A 140 -29.46 27.49 -2.06
CA ASN A 140 -28.42 27.73 -1.06
C ASN A 140 -29.02 28.51 0.10
N ASP A 141 -28.72 28.07 1.33
CA ASP A 141 -29.01 28.82 2.54
C ASP A 141 -28.21 30.13 2.55
N PRO A 142 -28.83 31.31 2.69
CA PRO A 142 -28.10 32.58 2.70
C PRO A 142 -27.10 32.73 3.85
N ASP A 143 -27.33 32.05 4.97
CA ASP A 143 -26.57 32.27 6.22
C ASP A 143 -25.29 31.40 6.31
N ASP A 144 -25.29 30.20 5.73
CA ASP A 144 -24.15 29.26 5.80
C ASP A 144 -23.79 28.55 4.48
N GLY A 145 -24.50 28.87 3.39
CA GLY A 145 -24.22 28.34 2.05
C GLY A 145 -24.64 26.88 1.82
N ARG A 146 -25.30 26.23 2.77
CA ARG A 146 -25.71 24.82 2.65
C ARG A 146 -26.84 24.63 1.63
N LEU A 147 -26.88 23.47 0.98
CA LEU A 147 -27.98 23.10 0.09
C LEU A 147 -29.23 22.76 0.92
N LYS A 148 -30.27 23.60 0.85
CA LYS A 148 -31.61 23.34 1.37
C LYS A 148 -32.51 22.79 0.27
N LEU A 149 -33.11 21.62 0.53
CA LEU A 149 -34.17 21.06 -0.30
C LEU A 149 -35.51 21.69 0.08
N SER A 150 -36.27 22.15 -0.90
CA SER A 150 -37.64 22.66 -0.69
C SER A 150 -38.60 21.53 -0.27
N ASP A 151 -39.62 21.86 0.53
CA ASP A 151 -40.69 20.95 0.94
C ASP A 151 -41.57 20.54 -0.26
N ILE A 152 -41.11 19.54 -1.02
CA ILE A 152 -41.70 19.09 -2.28
C ILE A 152 -41.96 17.59 -2.21
N SER A 153 -43.25 17.22 -2.17
CA SER A 153 -43.70 15.84 -2.33
C SER A 153 -43.55 15.39 -3.78
N LEU A 154 -42.46 14.69 -4.08
CA LEU A 154 -42.17 14.10 -5.39
C LEU A 154 -42.93 12.78 -5.63
N GLY A 155 -43.41 12.13 -4.56
CA GLY A 155 -44.15 10.87 -4.62
C GLY A 155 -43.25 9.68 -5.01
N ARG A 156 -43.69 8.89 -6.00
CA ARG A 156 -42.85 7.82 -6.59
C ARG A 156 -42.22 8.28 -7.89
N PHE A 157 -40.91 8.12 -8.04
CA PHE A 157 -40.19 8.36 -9.28
C PHE A 157 -39.62 7.03 -9.82
N VAL A 158 -39.91 6.71 -11.07
CA VAL A 158 -39.53 5.44 -11.71
C VAL A 158 -38.76 5.71 -13.01
N ILE A 159 -37.65 5.00 -13.21
CA ILE A 159 -36.96 4.89 -14.50
C ILE A 159 -37.07 3.44 -14.98
N THR A 160 -37.33 3.25 -16.27
CA THR A 160 -37.30 1.94 -16.92
C THR A 160 -36.40 1.99 -18.15
N ASN A 161 -35.45 1.07 -18.21
CA ASN A 161 -34.51 0.89 -19.33
C ASN A 161 -33.77 2.20 -19.73
N GLY A 162 -33.26 2.93 -18.74
CA GLY A 162 -32.44 4.11 -18.98
C GLY A 162 -31.00 3.77 -19.34
N SER A 163 -30.28 4.76 -19.87
CA SER A 163 -28.82 4.74 -20.02
C SER A 163 -28.23 6.06 -19.53
N ALA A 164 -27.01 6.06 -19.01
CA ALA A 164 -26.29 7.28 -18.64
C ALA A 164 -24.86 7.22 -19.16
N HIS A 165 -24.42 8.32 -19.77
CA HIS A 165 -23.03 8.56 -20.14
C HIS A 165 -22.48 9.63 -19.21
N ILE A 166 -21.32 9.36 -18.61
CA ILE A 166 -20.64 10.26 -17.67
C ILE A 166 -19.28 10.61 -18.26
N GLN A 167 -19.04 11.90 -18.49
CA GLN A 167 -17.79 12.41 -19.05
C GLN A 167 -17.23 13.55 -18.18
N ASP A 168 -16.04 13.36 -17.63
CA ASP A 168 -15.28 14.41 -16.94
C ASP A 168 -14.01 14.74 -17.75
N HIS A 169 -14.09 15.82 -18.54
CA HIS A 169 -12.98 16.30 -19.37
C HIS A 169 -11.78 16.83 -18.56
N LYS A 170 -11.91 16.99 -17.23
CA LYS A 170 -10.82 17.42 -16.35
C LYS A 170 -10.01 16.23 -15.83
N THR A 171 -10.64 15.09 -15.59
CA THR A 171 -9.98 13.86 -15.11
C THR A 171 -9.75 12.82 -16.20
N GLY A 172 -10.38 12.98 -17.37
CA GLY A 172 -10.37 11.99 -18.45
C GLY A 172 -11.25 10.77 -18.15
N TRP A 173 -12.15 10.86 -17.17
CA TRP A 173 -13.08 9.79 -16.83
C TRP A 173 -14.26 9.79 -17.82
N ASP A 174 -14.46 8.67 -18.50
CA ASP A 174 -15.56 8.42 -19.43
C ASP A 174 -16.17 7.05 -19.07
N GLU A 175 -17.46 7.02 -18.77
CA GLU A 175 -18.13 5.83 -18.23
C GLU A 175 -19.58 5.70 -18.73
N GLN A 176 -19.94 4.50 -19.19
CA GLN A 176 -21.28 4.16 -19.68
C GLN A 176 -22.01 3.25 -18.70
N LEU A 177 -23.27 3.60 -18.41
CA LEU A 177 -24.19 2.84 -17.58
C LEU A 177 -25.44 2.49 -18.40
N ASP A 178 -25.74 1.20 -18.52
CA ASP A 178 -26.83 0.70 -19.36
C ASP A 178 -27.93 0.00 -18.53
N ALA A 179 -29.10 -0.18 -19.15
CA ALA A 179 -30.25 -0.87 -18.57
C ALA A 179 -30.62 -0.40 -17.14
N ILE A 180 -30.52 0.90 -16.90
CA ILE A 180 -30.83 1.54 -15.62
C ILE A 180 -32.33 1.36 -15.34
N ASN A 181 -32.64 0.68 -14.24
CA ASN A 181 -33.99 0.58 -13.69
C ASN A 181 -33.95 1.10 -12.25
N LEU A 182 -34.87 1.99 -11.90
CA LEU A 182 -34.84 2.70 -10.61
C LEU A 182 -36.26 2.96 -10.14
N SER A 183 -36.55 2.72 -8.87
CA SER A 183 -37.75 3.17 -8.16
C SER A 183 -37.32 3.92 -6.90
N PHE A 184 -37.54 5.24 -6.91
CA PHE A 184 -37.44 6.09 -5.74
C PHE A 184 -38.85 6.31 -5.18
N ASP A 185 -39.03 6.03 -3.89
CA ASP A 185 -40.28 6.08 -3.17
C ASP A 185 -40.12 7.00 -1.96
N TRP A 186 -40.77 8.16 -2.00
CA TRP A 186 -40.80 9.12 -0.89
C TRP A 186 -42.22 9.71 -0.76
N PRO A 187 -43.10 9.11 0.09
CA PRO A 187 -44.53 9.46 0.11
C PRO A 187 -44.83 10.89 0.56
N ASN A 188 -44.09 11.38 1.56
CA ASN A 188 -44.09 12.77 2.01
C ASN A 188 -42.77 13.07 2.75
N THR A 189 -42.50 14.35 2.99
CA THR A 189 -41.24 14.86 3.55
C THR A 189 -40.98 14.44 5.01
N GLY A 190 -41.98 13.96 5.75
CA GLY A 190 -41.82 13.40 7.09
C GLY A 190 -41.65 11.87 7.14
N GLU A 191 -41.69 11.18 5.99
CA GLU A 191 -41.52 9.72 5.90
C GLU A 191 -40.16 9.32 5.32
N ALA A 192 -39.75 8.10 5.64
CA ALA A 192 -38.53 7.50 5.12
C ALA A 192 -38.57 7.39 3.58
N ALA A 193 -37.47 7.77 2.93
CA ALA A 193 -37.28 7.54 1.50
C ALA A 193 -36.60 6.18 1.26
N SER A 194 -36.93 5.55 0.14
CA SER A 194 -36.21 4.38 -0.36
C SER A 194 -35.93 4.50 -1.85
N LEU A 195 -34.77 3.98 -2.26
CA LEU A 195 -34.29 3.93 -3.63
C LEU A 195 -33.91 2.49 -3.93
N ASN A 196 -34.52 1.86 -4.93
CA ASN A 196 -34.21 0.49 -5.31
C ASN A 196 -34.00 0.42 -6.82
N GLY A 197 -33.02 -0.35 -7.29
CA GLY A 197 -32.76 -0.42 -8.72
C GLY A 197 -31.72 -1.44 -9.14
N SER A 198 -31.50 -1.46 -10.45
CA SER A 198 -30.45 -2.21 -11.11
C SER A 198 -29.82 -1.37 -12.22
N VAL A 199 -28.56 -1.64 -12.52
CA VAL A 199 -27.80 -1.06 -13.63
C VAL A 199 -26.86 -2.11 -14.19
N VAL A 200 -26.59 -2.10 -15.48
CA VAL A 200 -25.49 -2.83 -16.08
C VAL A 200 -24.32 -1.85 -16.21
N TRP A 201 -23.26 -2.09 -15.46
CA TRP A 201 -22.05 -1.30 -15.47
C TRP A 201 -20.90 -2.18 -15.97
N ARG A 202 -20.26 -1.81 -17.08
CA ARG A 202 -19.16 -2.58 -17.71
C ARG A 202 -19.51 -4.07 -17.84
N GLU A 203 -20.64 -4.33 -18.51
CA GLU A 203 -21.25 -5.65 -18.74
C GLU A 203 -21.72 -6.42 -17.47
N GLN A 204 -21.51 -5.88 -16.27
CA GLN A 204 -21.86 -6.54 -15.01
C GLN A 204 -23.15 -5.98 -14.41
N PRO A 205 -24.14 -6.82 -14.06
CA PRO A 205 -25.37 -6.37 -13.42
C PRO A 205 -25.09 -6.04 -11.94
N VAL A 206 -25.40 -4.80 -11.56
CA VAL A 206 -25.30 -4.29 -10.19
C VAL A 206 -26.70 -3.91 -9.70
N ASN A 207 -27.17 -4.57 -8.64
CA ASN A 207 -28.42 -4.23 -7.97
C ASN A 207 -28.10 -3.39 -6.73
N TYR A 208 -28.94 -2.41 -6.44
CA TYR A 208 -28.76 -1.52 -5.28
C TYR A 208 -30.09 -1.24 -4.57
N SER A 209 -29.99 -1.10 -3.25
CA SER A 209 -31.07 -0.66 -2.37
C SER A 209 -30.49 0.37 -1.40
N VAL A 210 -31.15 1.51 -1.26
CA VAL A 210 -30.80 2.59 -0.33
C VAL A 210 -32.06 3.00 0.42
N ARG A 211 -31.94 3.27 1.72
CA ARG A 211 -33.02 3.81 2.55
C ARG A 211 -32.46 4.91 3.43
N SER A 212 -33.24 5.99 3.61
CA SER A 212 -32.97 7.06 4.57
C SER A 212 -34.20 7.23 5.46
N GLY A 213 -34.01 7.16 6.78
CA GLY A 213 -35.08 7.25 7.77
C GLY A 213 -35.72 8.63 7.81
N ASN A 214 -34.88 9.67 7.83
CA ASN A 214 -35.28 11.08 7.89
C ASN A 214 -34.61 11.87 6.74
N PRO A 215 -35.11 11.80 5.49
CA PRO A 215 -34.45 12.42 4.36
C PRO A 215 -34.31 13.95 4.49
N MET A 216 -35.31 14.64 5.06
CA MET A 216 -35.24 16.08 5.29
C MET A 216 -34.15 16.46 6.30
N ASP A 217 -33.93 15.65 7.34
CA ASP A 217 -32.83 15.88 8.29
C ASP A 217 -31.49 15.70 7.57
N LEU A 218 -31.32 14.64 6.78
CA LEU A 218 -30.09 14.39 6.01
C LEU A 218 -29.73 15.56 5.08
N PHE A 219 -30.70 16.10 4.34
CA PHE A 219 -30.51 17.29 3.49
C PHE A 219 -30.28 18.56 4.33
N GLY A 220 -31.04 18.76 5.42
CA GLY A 220 -30.91 19.90 6.32
C GLY A 220 -29.60 19.90 7.13
N GLY A 221 -28.95 18.75 7.28
CA GLY A 221 -27.72 18.58 8.05
C GLY A 221 -27.83 17.80 9.35
N GLY A 222 -29.03 17.43 9.75
CA GLY A 222 -29.27 16.52 10.86
C GLY A 222 -28.87 15.08 10.53
N LEU A 223 -28.84 14.26 11.57
CA LEU A 223 -28.54 12.84 11.47
C LEU A 223 -29.75 12.05 10.98
N SER A 224 -29.59 11.27 9.93
CA SER A 224 -30.61 10.33 9.44
C SER A 224 -30.06 8.90 9.48
N PRO A 225 -30.82 7.91 9.98
CA PRO A 225 -30.49 6.51 9.80
C PRO A 225 -30.47 6.16 8.31
N VAL A 226 -29.39 5.54 7.84
CA VAL A 226 -29.23 5.11 6.44
C VAL A 226 -28.90 3.62 6.36
N SER A 227 -29.43 2.97 5.35
CA SER A 227 -28.96 1.65 4.94
C SER A 227 -28.71 1.60 3.43
N LEU A 228 -27.64 0.91 3.05
CA LEU A 228 -27.19 0.68 1.68
C LEU A 228 -26.89 -0.80 1.51
N ALA A 229 -27.38 -1.40 0.42
CA ALA A 229 -27.00 -2.73 -0.01
C ALA A 229 -26.74 -2.71 -1.52
N ILE A 230 -25.60 -3.28 -1.95
CA ILE A 230 -25.19 -3.42 -3.35
C ILE A 230 -24.85 -4.89 -3.60
N LYS A 231 -25.38 -5.46 -4.68
CA LYS A 231 -25.17 -6.88 -5.04
C LYS A 231 -24.85 -7.03 -6.53
N SER A 232 -23.71 -7.65 -6.82
CA SER A 232 -23.18 -7.95 -8.15
C SER A 232 -22.62 -9.38 -8.16
N PRO A 233 -22.56 -10.09 -9.30
CA PRO A 233 -21.87 -11.38 -9.39
C PRO A 233 -20.40 -11.38 -8.94
N MET A 234 -19.74 -10.21 -8.91
CA MET A 234 -18.33 -10.09 -8.50
C MET A 234 -18.13 -9.60 -7.06
N PHE A 235 -19.11 -8.89 -6.48
CA PHE A 235 -19.02 -8.36 -5.13
C PHE A 235 -20.39 -8.10 -4.50
N GLU A 236 -20.45 -8.19 -3.18
CA GLU A 236 -21.54 -7.63 -2.37
C GLU A 236 -20.97 -6.57 -1.41
N ALA A 237 -21.75 -5.52 -1.15
CA ALA A 237 -21.42 -4.49 -0.18
C ALA A 237 -22.68 -4.09 0.60
N SER A 238 -22.55 -3.82 1.89
CA SER A 238 -23.63 -3.32 2.72
C SER A 238 -23.13 -2.32 3.76
N LEU A 239 -23.98 -1.37 4.11
CA LEU A 239 -23.74 -0.42 5.18
C LEU A 239 -25.06 -0.16 5.91
N ASP A 240 -25.07 -0.34 7.23
CA ASP A 240 -26.20 -0.03 8.10
C ASP A 240 -25.73 0.95 9.19
N GLY A 241 -26.31 2.14 9.25
CA GLY A 241 -25.81 3.19 10.13
C GLY A 241 -26.59 4.50 10.04
N SER A 242 -25.86 5.60 10.07
CA SER A 242 -26.40 6.96 10.03
C SER A 242 -25.51 7.89 9.23
N ALA A 243 -26.11 8.92 8.63
CA ALA A 243 -25.39 9.94 7.87
C ALA A 243 -25.96 11.34 8.16
N ALA A 244 -25.13 12.36 8.02
CA ALA A 244 -25.50 13.76 8.17
C ALA A 244 -24.76 14.63 7.15
N THR A 245 -25.45 15.63 6.59
CA THR A 245 -24.89 16.69 5.73
C THR A 245 -24.33 16.23 4.37
N MET A 246 -24.51 17.03 3.31
CA MET A 246 -23.86 16.80 2.00
C MET A 246 -22.62 17.68 1.73
N ALA A 247 -22.47 18.81 2.41
CA ALA A 247 -21.32 19.72 2.24
C ALA A 247 -20.02 19.19 2.89
N GLN A 248 -20.15 18.44 3.97
CA GLN A 248 -19.12 17.71 4.71
C GLN A 248 -19.79 16.39 5.07
N LEU A 249 -19.68 15.38 4.21
CA LEU A 249 -20.39 14.12 4.42
C LEU A 249 -19.87 13.46 5.71
N GLN A 250 -20.78 13.30 6.66
CA GLN A 250 -20.57 12.50 7.86
C GLN A 250 -21.36 11.21 7.69
N LEU A 251 -20.71 10.08 7.90
CA LEU A 251 -21.33 8.76 7.84
C LEU A 251 -20.70 7.85 8.89
N GLU A 252 -21.51 7.20 9.71
CA GLU A 252 -21.06 6.21 10.69
C GLU A 252 -21.97 4.98 10.62
N GLY A 253 -21.41 3.78 10.51
CA GLY A 253 -22.19 2.54 10.44
C GLY A 253 -21.37 1.26 10.42
N ASP A 254 -22.06 0.13 10.58
CA ASP A 254 -21.49 -1.19 10.33
C ASP A 254 -21.42 -1.42 8.82
N PHE A 255 -20.21 -1.66 8.31
CA PHE A 255 -19.89 -1.87 6.90
C PHE A 255 -19.42 -3.30 6.68
N ALA A 256 -19.92 -3.93 5.62
CA ALA A 256 -19.45 -5.23 5.14
C ALA A 256 -19.26 -5.21 3.62
N PHE A 257 -18.20 -5.85 3.15
CA PHE A 257 -17.86 -5.99 1.74
C PHE A 257 -17.27 -7.38 1.50
N GLU A 258 -17.69 -8.05 0.42
CA GLU A 258 -17.23 -9.40 0.06
C GLU A 258 -17.05 -9.51 -1.47
N THR A 259 -15.98 -10.16 -1.93
CA THR A 259 -15.70 -10.45 -3.35
C THR A 259 -15.04 -11.80 -3.53
N THR A 260 -15.36 -12.50 -4.63
CA THR A 260 -14.75 -13.79 -4.98
C THR A 260 -13.36 -13.66 -5.61
N SER A 261 -13.00 -12.47 -6.10
CA SER A 261 -11.65 -12.16 -6.58
C SER A 261 -11.39 -10.66 -6.56
N LEU A 262 -10.56 -10.22 -5.61
CA LEU A 262 -10.11 -8.82 -5.53
C LEU A 262 -9.36 -8.41 -6.80
N ARG A 263 -8.57 -9.32 -7.38
CA ARG A 263 -7.89 -9.14 -8.68
C ARG A 263 -8.87 -8.84 -9.82
N ALA A 264 -9.90 -9.67 -9.99
CA ALA A 264 -10.87 -9.49 -11.08
C ALA A 264 -11.71 -8.21 -10.88
N LEU A 265 -12.05 -7.88 -9.63
CA LEU A 265 -12.74 -6.64 -9.31
C LEU A 265 -11.90 -5.40 -9.64
N LEU A 266 -10.61 -5.39 -9.28
CA LEU A 266 -9.72 -4.27 -9.57
C LEU A 266 -9.43 -4.13 -11.07
N ASP A 267 -9.31 -5.25 -11.80
CA ASP A 267 -9.21 -5.25 -13.26
C ASP A 267 -10.46 -4.63 -13.92
N TRP A 268 -11.67 -5.03 -13.49
CA TRP A 268 -12.93 -4.44 -13.94
C TRP A 268 -13.02 -2.93 -13.66
N LEU A 269 -12.50 -2.47 -12.52
CA LEU A 269 -12.36 -1.04 -12.17
C LEU A 269 -11.23 -0.32 -12.92
N GLY A 270 -10.52 -0.98 -13.84
CA GLY A 270 -9.43 -0.39 -14.62
C GLY A 270 -8.13 -0.19 -13.82
N LYS A 271 -7.92 -0.99 -12.77
CA LYS A 271 -6.74 -0.99 -11.88
C LYS A 271 -6.11 -2.40 -11.80
N PRO A 272 -5.66 -2.99 -12.92
CA PRO A 272 -5.09 -4.34 -12.92
C PRO A 272 -3.89 -4.47 -11.98
N LEU A 273 -3.92 -5.52 -11.14
CA LEU A 273 -2.79 -5.88 -10.28
C LEU A 273 -1.74 -6.70 -11.04
N PRO A 274 -0.44 -6.61 -10.69
CA PRO A 274 0.60 -7.50 -11.23
C PRO A 274 0.20 -8.98 -11.11
N PRO A 275 0.49 -9.82 -12.13
CA PRO A 275 0.09 -11.23 -12.11
C PRO A 275 0.77 -11.96 -10.95
N GLY A 276 0.11 -12.96 -10.39
CA GLY A 276 0.58 -13.69 -9.21
C GLY A 276 -0.51 -14.60 -8.66
N ALA A 277 -0.15 -15.46 -7.71
CA ALA A 277 -1.07 -16.46 -7.16
C ALA A 277 -2.07 -15.85 -6.15
N GLY A 278 -1.73 -14.73 -5.50
CA GLY A 278 -2.62 -14.01 -4.58
C GLY A 278 -3.58 -13.01 -5.24
N PHE A 279 -4.40 -12.40 -4.38
CA PHE A 279 -5.53 -11.50 -4.63
C PHE A 279 -6.79 -12.19 -5.18
N GLY A 280 -7.06 -13.40 -4.70
CA GLY A 280 -8.30 -14.15 -4.83
C GLY A 280 -9.43 -13.60 -3.94
N PRO A 281 -10.21 -14.45 -3.24
CA PRO A 281 -11.32 -14.00 -2.41
C PRO A 281 -10.89 -12.98 -1.35
N ALA A 282 -11.73 -11.97 -1.13
CA ALA A 282 -11.52 -10.96 -0.10
C ALA A 282 -12.83 -10.56 0.57
N ALA A 283 -12.78 -10.28 1.87
CA ALA A 283 -13.89 -9.73 2.63
C ALA A 283 -13.41 -8.75 3.70
N LEU A 284 -14.24 -7.77 4.02
CA LEU A 284 -13.98 -6.72 4.99
C LEU A 284 -15.26 -6.49 5.80
N LYS A 285 -15.15 -6.52 7.14
CA LYS A 285 -16.23 -6.19 8.08
C LYS A 285 -15.68 -5.22 9.11
N ALA A 286 -16.32 -4.08 9.32
CA ALA A 286 -15.82 -3.02 10.20
C ALA A 286 -16.93 -2.05 10.61
N ARG A 287 -16.75 -1.32 11.70
CA ARG A 287 -17.44 -0.04 11.93
C ARG A 287 -16.71 1.05 11.15
N ALA A 288 -17.34 1.54 10.10
CA ALA A 288 -16.84 2.62 9.26
C ALA A 288 -17.32 3.98 9.81
N ASN A 289 -16.41 4.95 9.89
CA ASN A 289 -16.72 6.35 10.17
C ASN A 289 -15.99 7.25 9.15
N SER A 290 -16.76 7.99 8.37
CA SER A 290 -16.31 8.94 7.35
C SER A 290 -16.66 10.35 7.79
N VAL A 291 -15.69 11.26 7.79
CA VAL A 291 -15.87 12.69 8.01
C VAL A 291 -15.10 13.45 6.95
N ASP A 292 -15.80 14.25 6.16
CA ASP A 292 -15.22 14.99 5.03
C ASP A 292 -14.52 14.00 4.06
N ALA A 293 -13.23 14.16 3.74
CA ALA A 293 -12.48 13.21 2.92
C ALA A 293 -11.54 12.29 3.73
N SER A 294 -11.86 12.00 4.99
CA SER A 294 -11.18 10.94 5.77
C SER A 294 -12.16 9.84 6.18
N VAL A 295 -11.75 8.60 5.96
CA VAL A 295 -12.52 7.37 6.28
C VAL A 295 -11.72 6.54 7.26
N SER A 296 -12.34 6.10 8.35
CA SER A 296 -11.75 5.23 9.36
C SER A 296 -12.56 3.95 9.49
N PHE A 297 -11.86 2.84 9.65
CA PHE A 297 -12.39 1.51 9.89
C PHE A 297 -11.91 1.03 11.25
N SER A 298 -12.86 0.84 12.16
CA SER A 298 -12.69 0.35 13.53
C SER A 298 -13.35 -1.02 13.68
N ASP A 299 -12.98 -1.79 14.69
CA ASP A 299 -13.42 -3.18 14.88
C ASP A 299 -13.25 -4.02 13.59
N MET A 300 -12.15 -3.77 12.85
CA MET A 300 -12.02 -4.24 11.48
C MET A 300 -11.53 -5.69 11.45
N THR A 301 -12.29 -6.54 10.77
CA THR A 301 -11.88 -7.85 10.27
C THR A 301 -11.67 -7.77 8.76
N LEU A 302 -10.46 -8.03 8.31
CA LEU A 302 -10.10 -8.26 6.92
C LEU A 302 -9.83 -9.76 6.70
N SER A 303 -10.28 -10.30 5.57
CA SER A 303 -9.78 -11.57 5.05
C SER A 303 -9.39 -11.45 3.59
N LEU A 304 -8.25 -12.03 3.22
CA LEU A 304 -7.71 -12.05 1.86
C LEU A 304 -7.00 -13.39 1.62
N ASP A 305 -7.32 -14.09 0.54
CA ASP A 305 -6.70 -15.39 0.20
C ASP A 305 -6.77 -16.42 1.34
N ASP A 306 -7.93 -16.52 1.99
CA ASP A 306 -8.21 -17.31 3.20
C ASP A 306 -7.40 -16.95 4.46
N GLN A 307 -6.65 -15.84 4.43
CA GLN A 307 -5.89 -15.31 5.56
C GLN A 307 -6.68 -14.21 6.26
N ARG A 308 -6.72 -14.22 7.60
CA ARG A 308 -7.45 -13.23 8.42
C ARG A 308 -6.48 -12.24 9.06
N ALA A 309 -6.85 -10.96 9.07
CA ALA A 309 -6.24 -9.93 9.92
C ALA A 309 -7.33 -9.10 10.61
N ASP A 310 -7.10 -8.76 11.87
CA ASP A 310 -7.95 -7.87 12.67
C ASP A 310 -7.21 -6.56 12.99
N GLY A 311 -7.92 -5.44 13.14
CA GLY A 311 -7.26 -4.18 13.49
C GLY A 311 -8.06 -2.91 13.20
N VAL A 312 -7.33 -1.87 12.78
CA VAL A 312 -7.87 -0.54 12.42
C VAL A 312 -7.12 0.03 11.22
N ILE A 313 -7.83 0.74 10.33
CA ILE A 313 -7.26 1.49 9.20
C ILE A 313 -7.91 2.86 9.10
N GLN A 314 -7.12 3.90 8.82
CA GLN A 314 -7.59 5.22 8.42
C GLN A 314 -7.02 5.60 7.05
N LEU A 315 -7.90 6.13 6.20
CA LEU A 315 -7.62 6.73 4.91
C LEU A 315 -7.88 8.24 5.02
N ASP A 316 -6.94 9.07 4.57
CA ASP A 316 -7.10 10.53 4.52
C ASP A 316 -6.75 11.05 3.13
N PHE A 317 -7.77 11.55 2.42
CA PHE A 317 -7.69 12.08 1.06
C PHE A 317 -7.71 13.63 1.02
N ARG A 318 -7.61 14.31 2.18
CA ARG A 318 -7.67 15.79 2.27
C ARG A 318 -6.36 16.48 1.87
N ARG A 319 -5.32 15.71 1.57
CA ARG A 319 -4.00 16.18 1.11
C ARG A 319 -3.78 15.74 -0.34
N ASP A 320 -2.89 16.45 -1.04
CA ASP A 320 -2.50 16.10 -2.43
C ASP A 320 -1.98 14.66 -2.57
N ARG A 321 -1.35 14.12 -1.51
CA ARG A 321 -1.03 12.70 -1.36
C ARG A 321 -1.99 12.06 -0.35
N PRO A 322 -2.73 11.00 -0.72
CA PRO A 322 -3.49 10.20 0.24
C PRO A 322 -2.58 9.63 1.33
N MET A 323 -3.05 9.63 2.57
CA MET A 323 -2.36 8.96 3.68
C MET A 323 -3.15 7.74 4.15
N VAL A 324 -2.47 6.60 4.29
CA VAL A 324 -3.03 5.36 4.86
C VAL A 324 -2.30 5.04 6.14
N GLN A 325 -3.02 5.05 7.27
CA GLN A 325 -2.48 4.65 8.56
C GLN A 325 -3.21 3.39 9.03
N GLY A 326 -2.51 2.46 9.68
CA GLY A 326 -3.17 1.23 10.14
C GLY A 326 -2.35 0.43 11.14
N THR A 327 -3.06 -0.40 11.91
CA THR A 327 -2.45 -1.43 12.76
C THR A 327 -3.24 -2.71 12.57
N LEU A 328 -2.54 -3.77 12.15
CA LEU A 328 -3.09 -5.07 11.79
C LEU A 328 -2.44 -6.17 12.63
N ALA A 329 -3.24 -7.12 13.10
CA ALA A 329 -2.81 -8.33 13.81
C ALA A 329 -3.35 -9.57 13.10
N SER A 330 -2.57 -10.66 13.06
CA SER A 330 -2.98 -11.92 12.42
C SER A 330 -2.33 -13.15 13.07
N ASP A 331 -3.06 -14.26 13.22
CA ASP A 331 -2.49 -15.52 13.71
C ASP A 331 -1.46 -16.13 12.73
N ARG A 332 -1.66 -15.86 11.42
CA ARG A 332 -0.80 -16.35 10.33
C ARG A 332 -0.87 -15.42 9.13
N LEU A 333 0.29 -14.92 8.72
CA LEU A 333 0.50 -14.27 7.43
C LEU A 333 1.39 -15.12 6.52
N ASP A 334 0.92 -15.38 5.32
CA ASP A 334 1.57 -16.14 4.26
C ASP A 334 1.79 -15.23 3.05
N LEU A 335 3.04 -14.83 2.85
CA LEU A 335 3.46 -13.96 1.76
C LEU A 335 3.77 -14.73 0.47
N GLY A 336 3.82 -16.06 0.52
CA GLY A 336 4.14 -16.92 -0.63
C GLY A 336 3.34 -16.60 -1.90
N PRO A 337 2.00 -16.50 -1.84
CA PRO A 337 1.18 -16.20 -3.02
C PRO A 337 1.45 -14.84 -3.69
N TYR A 338 1.92 -13.86 -2.92
CA TYR A 338 2.25 -12.51 -3.41
C TYR A 338 3.71 -12.43 -3.89
N LEU A 339 4.62 -13.17 -3.25
CA LEU A 339 6.04 -13.26 -3.62
C LEU A 339 6.30 -14.18 -4.83
N ALA A 340 5.42 -15.14 -5.12
CA ALA A 340 5.54 -16.07 -6.24
C ALA A 340 5.64 -15.40 -7.63
N TYR A 341 5.24 -14.12 -7.75
CA TYR A 341 5.49 -13.31 -8.96
C TYR A 341 6.98 -13.18 -9.29
N PHE A 342 7.86 -13.27 -8.28
CA PHE A 342 9.30 -13.07 -8.40
C PHE A 342 10.13 -14.38 -8.49
N ASP A 343 9.47 -15.51 -8.73
CA ASP A 343 10.11 -16.84 -8.75
C ASP A 343 10.24 -17.42 -10.18
N GLN A 344 9.34 -17.05 -11.10
CA GLN A 344 9.25 -17.74 -12.40
C GLN A 344 10.07 -17.13 -13.55
N ASP A 345 10.26 -15.80 -13.60
CA ASP A 345 11.01 -15.12 -14.68
C ASP A 345 11.65 -13.77 -14.28
N ARG A 346 11.43 -13.29 -13.04
CA ARG A 346 11.83 -11.95 -12.59
C ARG A 346 12.40 -11.99 -11.19
N SER A 347 13.68 -11.63 -10.99
CA SER A 347 14.23 -11.59 -9.64
C SER A 347 13.65 -10.42 -8.85
N LEU A 348 13.49 -10.58 -7.53
CA LEU A 348 13.31 -9.46 -6.58
C LEU A 348 14.40 -8.38 -6.76
N LEU A 349 15.60 -8.78 -7.18
CA LEU A 349 16.71 -7.86 -7.46
C LEU A 349 16.44 -6.95 -8.67
N ASP A 350 15.61 -7.38 -9.63
CA ASP A 350 15.33 -6.61 -10.85
C ASP A 350 14.18 -5.59 -10.68
N ILE A 351 13.65 -5.45 -9.45
CA ILE A 351 12.69 -4.41 -9.12
C ILE A 351 13.36 -3.04 -9.23
N SER A 352 12.79 -2.19 -10.09
CA SER A 352 13.07 -0.75 -10.08
C SER A 352 12.37 -0.10 -8.90
N VAL A 353 13.07 0.76 -8.17
CA VAL A 353 12.53 1.51 -7.03
C VAL A 353 12.76 2.99 -7.32
N SER A 354 11.68 3.75 -7.50
CA SER A 354 11.75 5.17 -7.82
C SER A 354 11.16 6.05 -6.72
N ALA A 355 11.62 7.30 -6.66
CA ALA A 355 11.03 8.33 -5.81
C ALA A 355 9.56 8.61 -6.18
N GLU A 356 9.18 8.43 -7.45
CA GLU A 356 7.81 8.64 -7.96
C GLU A 356 6.83 7.59 -7.46
N ASP A 357 7.25 6.32 -7.34
CA ASP A 357 6.43 5.25 -6.79
C ASP A 357 6.16 5.49 -5.29
N LEU A 358 7.19 5.95 -4.56
CA LEU A 358 7.09 6.34 -3.15
C LEU A 358 6.33 7.67 -2.91
N LEU A 359 5.99 8.42 -3.97
CA LEU A 359 5.22 9.68 -3.89
C LEU A 359 3.71 9.50 -4.06
N ARG A 360 3.22 8.31 -4.43
CA ARG A 360 1.79 8.13 -4.74
C ARG A 360 0.88 8.11 -3.51
N THR A 361 1.40 7.60 -2.39
CA THR A 361 0.66 7.43 -1.13
C THR A 361 1.62 7.49 0.06
N ASP A 362 1.30 8.29 1.07
CA ASP A 362 2.00 8.26 2.36
C ASP A 362 1.43 7.10 3.21
N LEU A 363 2.28 6.24 3.78
CA LEU A 363 1.89 5.05 4.54
C LEU A 363 2.39 5.13 5.98
N ASP A 364 1.64 4.55 6.92
CA ASP A 364 2.04 4.34 8.33
C ASP A 364 1.35 3.07 8.85
N ILE A 365 1.87 1.92 8.41
CA ILE A 365 1.30 0.60 8.66
C ILE A 365 2.13 -0.12 9.73
N ARG A 366 1.44 -0.64 10.76
CA ARG A 366 1.99 -1.59 11.73
C ARG A 366 1.33 -2.94 11.54
N LEU A 367 2.12 -4.00 11.62
CA LEU A 367 1.69 -5.37 11.41
C LEU A 367 2.31 -6.27 12.49
N SER A 368 1.48 -7.01 13.21
CA SER A 368 1.90 -8.12 14.05
C SER A 368 1.34 -9.44 13.53
N THR A 369 2.14 -10.50 13.58
CA THR A 369 1.63 -11.85 13.35
C THR A 369 2.35 -12.89 14.19
N ASP A 370 1.62 -13.91 14.65
CA ASP A 370 2.19 -15.03 15.40
C ASP A 370 3.00 -16.00 14.52
N ASN A 371 2.70 -16.04 13.22
CA ASN A 371 3.40 -16.88 12.25
C ASN A 371 3.51 -16.14 10.91
N LEU A 372 4.73 -15.85 10.46
CA LEU A 372 5.00 -15.31 9.13
C LEU A 372 5.68 -16.36 8.25
N LEU A 373 5.06 -16.72 7.13
CA LEU A 373 5.67 -17.51 6.06
C LEU A 373 6.04 -16.58 4.91
N ALA A 374 7.34 -16.37 4.70
CA ALA A 374 7.88 -15.72 3.50
C ALA A 374 8.71 -16.76 2.77
N ALA A 375 8.02 -17.64 2.05
CA ALA A 375 8.55 -18.91 1.54
C ALA A 375 9.91 -18.75 0.81
N PRO A 376 10.91 -19.61 1.11
CA PRO A 376 10.85 -20.79 1.98
C PRO A 376 10.89 -20.46 3.49
N LEU A 377 11.22 -19.22 3.88
CA LEU A 377 11.54 -18.86 5.26
C LEU A 377 10.32 -18.82 6.19
N ARG A 378 10.51 -19.35 7.40
CA ARG A 378 9.48 -19.43 8.44
C ARG A 378 9.90 -18.62 9.65
N PHE A 379 9.03 -17.72 10.05
CA PHE A 379 9.17 -16.87 11.22
C PHE A 379 7.98 -17.12 12.15
N GLY A 380 8.22 -17.12 13.45
CA GLY A 380 7.19 -17.08 14.48
C GLY A 380 6.70 -15.64 14.68
N ARG A 381 6.44 -15.28 15.95
CA ARG A 381 5.95 -13.95 16.32
C ARG A 381 6.82 -12.86 15.69
N THR A 382 6.20 -12.02 14.88
CA THR A 382 6.84 -10.97 14.10
C THR A 382 6.08 -9.66 14.30
N ALA A 383 6.80 -8.59 14.63
CA ALA A 383 6.27 -7.24 14.69
C ALA A 383 7.03 -6.36 13.69
N ALA A 384 6.32 -5.85 12.68
CA ALA A 384 6.87 -5.04 11.60
C ALA A 384 6.12 -3.72 11.43
N SER A 385 6.80 -2.72 10.87
CA SER A 385 6.19 -1.46 10.45
C SER A 385 6.76 -0.96 9.13
N LEU A 386 5.91 -0.29 8.36
CA LEU A 386 6.24 0.35 7.08
C LEU A 386 5.71 1.78 7.12
N VAL A 387 6.61 2.75 6.96
CA VAL A 387 6.27 4.17 6.84
C VAL A 387 6.76 4.68 5.49
N THR A 388 5.89 5.33 4.72
CA THR A 388 6.31 6.15 3.57
C THR A 388 5.90 7.59 3.76
N ARG A 389 6.82 8.52 3.53
CA ARG A 389 6.59 9.96 3.68
C ARG A 389 7.62 10.74 2.89
N ASN A 390 7.19 11.70 2.08
CA ASN A 390 8.07 12.61 1.34
C ASN A 390 9.15 11.88 0.50
N SER A 391 8.76 10.88 -0.30
CA SER A 391 9.66 10.01 -1.09
C SER A 391 10.60 9.11 -0.29
N GLN A 392 10.49 9.07 1.03
CA GLN A 392 11.28 8.18 1.89
C GLN A 392 10.43 6.99 2.32
N LEU A 393 11.05 5.81 2.41
CA LEU A 393 10.47 4.59 2.96
C LEU A 393 11.33 4.13 4.13
N ALA A 394 10.71 3.91 5.28
CA ALA A 394 11.33 3.27 6.43
C ALA A 394 10.55 1.99 6.75
N PHE A 395 11.20 0.84 6.60
CA PHE A 395 10.69 -0.46 6.99
C PHE A 395 11.48 -0.97 8.20
N SER A 396 10.80 -1.55 9.18
CA SER A 396 11.47 -2.18 10.32
C SER A 396 10.74 -3.42 10.81
N ILE A 397 11.53 -4.42 11.23
CA ILE A 397 11.11 -5.58 12.01
C ILE A 397 11.69 -5.36 13.41
N GLY A 398 10.83 -4.94 14.35
CA GLY A 398 11.23 -4.64 15.73
C GLY A 398 11.54 -5.90 16.54
N GLU A 399 10.84 -6.99 16.25
CA GLU A 399 11.27 -8.35 16.62
C GLU A 399 10.69 -9.37 15.64
N THR A 400 11.46 -10.41 15.35
CA THR A 400 10.95 -11.68 14.81
C THR A 400 11.73 -12.85 15.41
N TYR A 401 11.12 -14.05 15.44
CA TYR A 401 11.76 -15.27 15.91
C TYR A 401 11.87 -16.27 14.75
N ALA A 402 13.05 -16.82 14.51
CA ALA A 402 13.25 -17.86 13.50
C ALA A 402 14.41 -18.79 13.87
N TYR A 403 14.26 -20.08 13.57
CA TYR A 403 15.30 -21.11 13.74
C TYR A 403 16.00 -21.09 15.11
N GLY A 404 15.22 -20.94 16.19
CA GLY A 404 15.70 -20.89 17.58
C GLY A 404 16.15 -19.52 18.08
N GLY A 405 16.38 -18.56 17.19
CA GLY A 405 16.90 -17.22 17.53
C GLY A 405 15.88 -16.09 17.40
N ARG A 406 16.33 -14.89 17.77
CA ARG A 406 15.63 -13.61 17.64
C ARG A 406 16.35 -12.74 16.61
N LEU A 407 15.60 -12.09 15.74
CA LEU A 407 16.11 -11.24 14.68
C LEU A 407 15.44 -9.85 14.73
N GLU A 408 16.19 -8.85 14.30
CA GLU A 408 15.77 -7.45 14.13
C GLU A 408 16.27 -6.97 12.77
N ALA A 409 15.51 -6.09 12.10
CA ALA A 409 15.96 -5.49 10.83
C ALA A 409 15.36 -4.09 10.63
N SER A 410 16.07 -3.22 9.93
CA SER A 410 15.56 -1.96 9.40
C SER A 410 16.13 -1.70 8.00
N LEU A 411 15.26 -1.26 7.09
CA LEU A 411 15.60 -0.82 5.75
C LEU A 411 15.08 0.61 5.56
N ASP A 412 15.99 1.56 5.41
CA ASP A 412 15.68 2.94 5.06
C ASP A 412 16.00 3.17 3.57
N LEU A 413 15.05 3.67 2.79
CA LEU A 413 15.23 4.04 1.38
C LEU A 413 14.86 5.52 1.17
N HIS A 414 15.68 6.27 0.46
CA HIS A 414 15.38 7.65 0.06
C HIS A 414 16.11 8.02 -1.25
N PRO A 415 15.70 9.10 -1.95
CA PRO A 415 16.42 9.56 -3.13
C PRO A 415 17.90 9.84 -2.83
N ALA A 416 18.79 9.50 -3.74
CA ALA A 416 20.22 9.72 -3.55
C ALA A 416 20.59 11.20 -3.77
N LYS A 417 21.59 11.69 -3.03
CA LYS A 417 22.07 13.09 -3.12
C LYS A 417 22.92 13.34 -4.37
N SER A 418 23.52 12.28 -4.88
CA SER A 418 24.35 12.13 -6.08
C SER A 418 23.51 12.21 -7.36
N ASN A 419 22.43 11.43 -7.42
CA ASN A 419 21.48 11.39 -8.53
C ASN A 419 20.04 11.23 -7.99
N PRO A 420 19.13 12.21 -8.19
CA PRO A 420 17.72 12.11 -7.78
C PRO A 420 16.93 10.98 -8.45
N GLU A 421 17.40 10.44 -9.58
CA GLU A 421 16.80 9.25 -10.21
C GLU A 421 17.23 7.93 -9.54
N SER A 422 18.34 7.95 -8.78
CA SER A 422 18.79 6.82 -7.98
C SER A 422 18.16 6.84 -6.59
N MET A 423 17.95 5.66 -6.02
CA MET A 423 17.66 5.50 -4.59
C MET A 423 18.94 5.13 -3.85
N TYR A 424 19.12 5.71 -2.66
CA TYR A 424 20.04 5.23 -1.65
C TYR A 424 19.25 4.36 -0.67
N GLY A 425 19.82 3.21 -0.30
CA GLY A 425 19.26 2.30 0.70
C GLY A 425 20.26 1.97 1.80
N HIS A 426 19.77 1.88 3.03
CA HIS A 426 20.54 1.48 4.21
C HIS A 426 19.83 0.32 4.91
N LEU A 427 20.46 -0.86 4.89
CA LEU A 427 19.99 -2.08 5.53
C LEU A 427 20.82 -2.34 6.79
N ARG A 428 20.14 -2.41 7.93
CA ARG A 428 20.72 -2.83 9.21
C ARG A 428 19.97 -4.06 9.69
N ALA A 429 20.67 -5.10 10.13
CA ALA A 429 20.05 -6.30 10.67
C ALA A 429 20.88 -6.91 11.80
N LYS A 430 20.19 -7.53 12.77
CA LYS A 430 20.80 -8.29 13.86
C LYS A 430 20.10 -9.63 14.02
N ALA A 431 20.86 -10.68 14.27
CA ALA A 431 20.32 -12.00 14.62
C ALA A 431 21.10 -12.57 15.80
N ASN A 432 20.42 -13.12 16.80
CA ASN A 432 21.04 -13.70 17.99
C ASN A 432 20.33 -15.02 18.34
N GLY A 433 21.09 -16.09 18.52
CA GLY A 433 20.57 -17.42 18.85
C GLY A 433 20.10 -18.23 17.64
N VAL A 434 20.30 -17.74 16.40
CA VAL A 434 19.81 -18.42 15.19
C VAL A 434 20.71 -19.62 14.90
N LEU A 435 20.11 -20.80 14.72
CA LEU A 435 20.80 -22.05 14.40
C LEU A 435 21.28 -22.06 12.94
N ALA A 436 22.60 -21.98 12.73
CA ALA A 436 23.22 -21.84 11.42
C ALA A 436 22.78 -22.94 10.42
N GLY A 437 22.89 -24.20 10.85
CA GLY A 437 22.59 -25.36 10.00
C GLY A 437 21.12 -25.42 9.57
N THR A 438 20.19 -25.14 10.49
CA THR A 438 18.75 -25.14 10.17
C THR A 438 18.38 -24.00 9.22
N PHE A 439 18.93 -22.80 9.44
CA PHE A 439 18.71 -21.66 8.55
C PHE A 439 19.29 -21.91 7.15
N ALA A 440 20.53 -22.37 7.05
CA ALA A 440 21.19 -22.66 5.78
C ALA A 440 20.50 -23.79 5.00
N ARG A 441 19.92 -24.77 5.71
CA ARG A 441 19.17 -25.88 5.11
C ARG A 441 17.84 -25.41 4.53
N GLU A 442 17.07 -24.56 5.22
CA GLU A 442 15.80 -24.03 4.68
C GLU A 442 16.04 -23.00 3.55
N LEU A 443 17.06 -22.15 3.66
CA LEU A 443 17.35 -21.09 2.69
C LEU A 443 18.00 -21.61 1.39
N ALA A 444 18.98 -22.51 1.50
CA ALA A 444 19.86 -22.88 0.40
C ALA A 444 19.98 -24.41 0.20
N ASN A 445 19.28 -25.23 1.00
CA ASN A 445 19.45 -26.68 1.04
C ASN A 445 20.92 -27.11 1.24
N THR A 446 21.66 -26.35 2.07
CA THR A 446 23.05 -26.65 2.45
C THR A 446 23.21 -26.67 3.96
N GLU A 447 24.20 -27.41 4.44
CA GLU A 447 24.53 -27.48 5.87
C GLU A 447 26.05 -27.52 6.00
N LEU A 448 26.71 -26.43 5.60
CA LEU A 448 28.16 -26.33 5.63
C LEU A 448 28.68 -26.00 7.04
N VAL A 449 27.90 -25.26 7.83
CA VAL A 449 28.23 -24.80 9.18
C VAL A 449 27.02 -24.99 10.09
N THR A 450 27.24 -25.62 11.24
CA THR A 450 26.29 -25.78 12.35
C THR A 450 26.72 -24.92 13.55
N GLY A 451 25.86 -24.81 14.57
CA GLY A 451 26.09 -24.00 15.77
C GLY A 451 25.13 -22.81 15.92
N THR A 452 25.31 -22.07 17.01
CA THR A 452 24.46 -20.92 17.37
C THR A 452 25.10 -19.62 16.91
N THR A 453 24.35 -18.74 16.24
CA THR A 453 24.90 -17.52 15.62
C THR A 453 24.51 -16.23 16.32
N LEU A 454 25.48 -15.29 16.32
CA LEU A 454 25.28 -13.86 16.48
C LEU A 454 25.73 -13.19 15.17
N VAL A 455 24.84 -12.43 14.55
CA VAL A 455 25.10 -11.71 13.29
C VAL A 455 24.75 -10.24 13.48
N GLU A 456 25.62 -9.34 13.03
CA GLU A 456 25.29 -7.94 12.81
C GLU A 456 25.66 -7.55 11.38
N LEU A 457 24.75 -6.87 10.71
CA LEU A 457 24.86 -6.41 9.32
C LEU A 457 24.56 -4.91 9.29
N ASP A 458 25.43 -4.12 8.70
CA ASP A 458 25.20 -2.71 8.38
C ASP A 458 25.73 -2.44 6.97
N VAL A 459 24.82 -2.27 6.00
CA VAL A 459 25.13 -2.18 4.57
C VAL A 459 24.32 -1.07 3.91
N GLU A 460 25.01 -0.18 3.21
CA GLU A 460 24.44 0.89 2.38
C GLU A 460 24.69 0.63 0.88
N GLY A 461 23.86 1.18 0.00
CA GLY A 461 24.04 1.06 -1.46
C GLY A 461 23.19 2.06 -2.25
N GLU A 462 23.58 2.32 -3.49
CA GLU A 462 22.89 3.24 -4.41
C GLU A 462 22.55 2.56 -5.75
N GLY A 463 21.37 2.84 -6.30
CA GLY A 463 20.97 2.35 -7.63
C GLY A 463 19.52 2.70 -7.99
N GLN A 464 19.14 2.48 -9.24
CA GLN A 464 17.75 2.57 -9.71
C GLN A 464 16.99 1.24 -9.52
N THR A 465 17.73 0.14 -9.37
CA THR A 465 17.20 -1.19 -9.06
C THR A 465 17.82 -1.77 -7.78
N VAL A 466 17.13 -2.74 -7.17
CA VAL A 466 17.66 -3.49 -6.01
C VAL A 466 18.98 -4.20 -6.35
N ARG A 467 19.15 -4.67 -7.59
CA ARG A 467 20.39 -5.28 -8.10
C ARG A 467 21.53 -4.28 -8.18
N GLU A 468 21.27 -3.04 -8.61
CA GLU A 468 22.30 -2.00 -8.64
C GLU A 468 22.73 -1.59 -7.24
N MET A 469 21.77 -1.37 -6.32
CA MET A 469 22.06 -1.12 -4.91
C MET A 469 22.92 -2.25 -4.31
N ALA A 470 22.55 -3.52 -4.54
CA ALA A 470 23.32 -4.67 -4.08
C ALA A 470 24.71 -4.81 -4.76
N ASN A 471 24.84 -4.46 -6.04
CA ASN A 471 26.12 -4.51 -6.77
C ASN A 471 27.08 -3.41 -6.34
N GLN A 472 26.56 -2.28 -5.84
CA GLN A 472 27.32 -1.12 -5.35
C GLN A 472 27.42 -1.09 -3.82
N ALA A 473 26.87 -2.10 -3.14
CA ALA A 473 26.75 -2.13 -1.69
C ALA A 473 28.10 -2.04 -0.97
N ALA A 474 28.17 -1.24 0.08
CA ALA A 474 29.32 -1.12 0.97
C ALA A 474 28.86 -1.24 2.42
N GLY A 475 29.71 -1.79 3.29
CA GLY A 475 29.35 -1.91 4.71
C GLY A 475 30.14 -2.95 5.46
N GLU A 476 29.70 -3.24 6.69
CA GLU A 476 30.32 -4.19 7.60
C GLU A 476 29.37 -5.35 7.93
N ILE A 477 29.96 -6.53 8.05
CA ILE A 477 29.28 -7.77 8.46
C ILE A 477 30.11 -8.39 9.58
N SER A 478 29.49 -8.65 10.72
CA SER A 478 30.06 -9.47 11.78
C SER A 478 29.25 -10.75 11.95
N LEU A 479 29.97 -11.87 12.11
CA LEU A 479 29.41 -13.19 12.37
C LEU A 479 30.23 -13.83 13.48
N VAL A 480 29.54 -14.27 14.53
CA VAL A 480 30.09 -15.19 15.53
C VAL A 480 29.22 -16.44 15.53
N VAL A 481 29.85 -17.60 15.46
CA VAL A 481 29.22 -18.91 15.65
C VAL A 481 29.87 -19.58 16.86
N THR A 482 29.06 -20.06 17.80
CA THR A 482 29.52 -20.78 19.00
C THR A 482 28.97 -22.19 19.02
N GLU A 483 29.73 -23.13 19.60
CA GLU A 483 29.35 -24.55 19.70
C GLU A 483 28.95 -25.12 18.33
N GLY A 484 29.82 -24.91 17.34
CA GLY A 484 29.53 -25.18 15.95
C GLY A 484 30.34 -26.33 15.36
N GLY A 485 30.06 -26.64 14.10
CA GLY A 485 30.82 -27.62 13.34
C GLY A 485 30.81 -27.29 11.85
N PHE A 486 31.89 -27.67 11.16
CA PHE A 486 31.86 -27.79 9.71
C PHE A 486 31.49 -29.24 9.36
N GLU A 487 30.45 -29.47 8.58
CA GLU A 487 30.05 -30.85 8.20
C GLU A 487 31.00 -31.49 7.17
N HIS A 488 31.66 -30.66 6.37
CA HIS A 488 32.46 -31.05 5.21
C HIS A 488 33.88 -30.46 5.26
N PHE A 489 34.48 -30.29 6.44
CA PHE A 489 35.86 -29.80 6.58
C PHE A 489 36.54 -30.43 7.79
N ASN A 490 37.72 -31.02 7.57
CA ASN A 490 38.42 -31.82 8.56
C ASN A 490 39.75 -31.18 9.02
N LEU A 491 39.77 -30.63 10.24
CA LEU A 491 40.98 -29.99 10.80
C LEU A 491 42.10 -30.98 11.13
N ASP A 492 41.81 -32.24 11.46
CA ASP A 492 42.85 -33.26 11.71
C ASP A 492 43.64 -33.56 10.42
N ARG A 493 42.91 -33.65 9.29
CA ARG A 493 43.49 -33.84 7.95
C ARG A 493 44.24 -32.60 7.48
N LEU A 494 43.74 -31.39 7.76
CA LEU A 494 44.47 -30.14 7.53
C LEU A 494 45.79 -30.12 8.31
N GLU A 495 45.75 -30.37 9.62
CA GLU A 495 46.93 -30.38 10.48
C GLU A 495 47.97 -31.41 10.01
N THR A 496 47.53 -32.62 9.66
CA THR A 496 48.39 -33.68 9.12
C THR A 496 49.03 -33.27 7.79
N SER A 497 48.24 -32.70 6.88
CA SER A 497 48.69 -32.19 5.58
C SER A 497 49.68 -31.03 5.68
N LEU A 498 49.60 -30.23 6.74
CA LEU A 498 50.53 -29.12 7.00
C LEU A 498 51.80 -29.58 7.72
N LYS A 499 51.72 -30.58 8.61
CA LYS A 499 52.88 -31.20 9.28
C LYS A 499 53.77 -31.97 8.30
N ASN A 500 53.18 -32.69 7.35
CA ASN A 500 53.90 -33.54 6.41
C ASN A 500 54.48 -32.74 5.22
N ALA A 501 55.42 -31.83 5.51
CA ALA A 501 56.03 -30.94 4.53
C ALA A 501 56.77 -31.66 3.37
N ALA A 502 57.12 -32.94 3.54
CA ALA A 502 57.77 -33.77 2.54
C ALA A 502 56.82 -34.29 1.44
N ASP A 503 55.52 -34.44 1.73
CA ASP A 503 54.53 -34.84 0.72
C ASP A 503 54.08 -33.61 -0.10
N PRO A 504 54.06 -33.69 -1.44
CA PRO A 504 53.44 -32.66 -2.26
C PRO A 504 51.93 -32.64 -2.01
N LEU A 505 51.35 -31.45 -1.85
CA LEU A 505 49.90 -31.30 -1.80
C LEU A 505 49.31 -31.59 -3.20
N SER A 506 48.84 -32.82 -3.41
CA SER A 506 48.11 -33.19 -4.63
C SER A 506 46.64 -32.72 -4.57
N GLU A 507 45.95 -32.81 -5.70
CA GLU A 507 44.51 -32.58 -5.75
C GLU A 507 43.74 -33.61 -4.89
N GLU A 508 44.19 -34.87 -4.82
CA GLU A 508 43.58 -35.86 -3.92
C GLU A 508 43.78 -35.50 -2.44
N ALA A 509 45.00 -35.07 -2.05
CA ALA A 509 45.28 -34.63 -0.69
C ALA A 509 44.45 -33.40 -0.28
N THR A 510 44.15 -32.52 -1.23
CA THR A 510 43.22 -31.40 -1.05
C THR A 510 41.78 -31.88 -0.86
N LYS A 511 41.30 -32.80 -1.71
CA LYS A 511 39.94 -33.36 -1.61
C LYS A 511 39.72 -34.15 -0.31
N ASP A 512 40.78 -34.72 0.25
CA ASP A 512 40.73 -35.43 1.53
C ASP A 512 40.32 -34.50 2.69
N LEU A 513 40.61 -33.19 2.61
CA LEU A 513 40.21 -32.20 3.63
C LEU A 513 38.69 -32.08 3.78
N TYR A 514 37.93 -32.37 2.72
CA TYR A 514 36.48 -32.16 2.65
C TYR A 514 35.66 -33.42 2.98
N GLN A 515 36.31 -34.49 3.45
CA GLN A 515 35.61 -35.69 3.92
C GLN A 515 35.47 -35.71 5.45
N GLY A 516 34.22 -35.76 5.90
CA GLY A 516 33.87 -35.65 7.31
C GLY A 516 34.00 -34.22 7.85
N GLY A 517 33.51 -34.05 9.07
CA GLY A 517 33.40 -32.73 9.70
C GLY A 517 34.44 -32.44 10.79
N THR A 518 34.33 -31.26 11.38
CA THR A 518 35.05 -30.87 12.59
C THR A 518 34.23 -29.90 13.44
N GLU A 519 34.06 -30.23 14.71
CA GLU A 519 33.52 -29.36 15.74
C GLU A 519 34.51 -28.25 16.13
N PHE A 520 33.97 -27.07 16.44
CA PHE A 520 34.72 -25.89 16.84
C PHE A 520 34.00 -25.14 17.96
N ASP A 521 34.78 -24.54 18.86
CA ASP A 521 34.25 -23.83 20.03
C ASP A 521 33.66 -22.48 19.60
N VAL A 522 34.42 -21.72 18.80
CA VAL A 522 34.06 -20.38 18.29
C VAL A 522 34.60 -20.19 16.87
N LEU A 523 33.77 -19.65 15.98
CA LEU A 523 34.15 -19.02 14.72
C LEU A 523 33.74 -17.54 14.77
N SER A 524 34.69 -16.63 14.67
CA SER A 524 34.47 -15.18 14.56
C SER A 524 34.96 -14.69 13.21
N VAL A 525 34.13 -13.93 12.51
CA VAL A 525 34.42 -13.30 11.23
C VAL A 525 34.00 -11.83 11.29
N ARG A 526 34.92 -10.93 10.94
CA ARG A 526 34.61 -9.54 10.59
C ARG A 526 34.92 -9.30 9.12
N ALA A 527 33.95 -8.80 8.38
CA ALA A 527 34.06 -8.60 6.95
C ALA A 527 33.58 -7.22 6.49
N ALA A 528 34.28 -6.65 5.52
CA ALA A 528 33.87 -5.44 4.80
C ALA A 528 33.35 -5.82 3.42
N LEU A 529 32.08 -5.50 3.15
CA LEU A 529 31.47 -5.62 1.83
C LEU A 529 31.88 -4.41 0.96
N GLN A 530 32.30 -4.67 -0.27
CA GLN A 530 32.59 -3.65 -1.28
C GLN A 530 32.15 -4.16 -2.65
N GLY A 531 30.95 -3.74 -3.06
CA GLY A 531 30.23 -4.24 -4.22
C GLY A 531 30.08 -5.76 -4.18
N LYS A 532 30.75 -6.45 -5.11
CA LYS A 532 30.72 -7.92 -5.23
C LYS A 532 31.86 -8.66 -4.51
N ALA A 533 32.60 -7.98 -3.63
CA ALA A 533 33.69 -8.58 -2.86
C ALA A 533 33.46 -8.41 -1.36
N LEU A 534 33.61 -9.51 -0.63
CA LEU A 534 33.58 -9.55 0.83
C LEU A 534 35.01 -9.78 1.34
N ASN A 535 35.57 -8.82 2.08
CA ASN A 535 36.94 -8.86 2.60
C ASN A 535 36.89 -9.15 4.10
N LEU A 536 37.26 -10.37 4.48
CA LEU A 536 37.29 -10.85 5.86
C LEU A 536 38.66 -10.46 6.46
N ASN A 537 38.66 -9.47 7.34
CA ASN A 537 39.88 -8.84 7.88
C ASN A 537 40.29 -9.37 9.28
N ASP A 538 39.46 -10.23 9.87
CA ASP A 538 39.77 -10.98 11.09
C ASP A 538 38.91 -12.24 11.08
N VAL A 539 39.47 -13.35 10.58
CA VAL A 539 38.89 -14.69 10.71
C VAL A 539 39.60 -15.40 11.85
N ARG A 540 38.85 -15.81 12.87
CA ARG A 540 39.34 -16.60 14.00
C ARG A 540 38.43 -17.81 14.22
N LEU A 541 39.02 -19.01 14.16
CA LEU A 541 38.38 -20.27 14.55
C LEU A 541 39.14 -20.85 15.74
N THR A 542 38.46 -21.43 16.74
CA THR A 542 39.07 -22.26 17.78
C THR A 542 38.43 -23.65 17.81
N SER A 543 39.23 -24.70 17.93
CA SER A 543 38.77 -26.10 18.04
C SER A 543 39.72 -26.87 18.97
N GLY A 544 39.38 -26.89 20.26
CA GLY A 544 40.16 -27.56 21.32
C GLY A 544 41.55 -26.93 21.49
N LYS A 545 42.61 -27.63 21.06
CA LYS A 545 44.00 -27.11 21.13
C LYS A 545 44.44 -26.28 19.91
N ARG A 546 43.53 -26.08 18.95
CA ARG A 546 43.83 -25.47 17.65
C ARG A 546 43.14 -24.13 17.55
N ALA A 547 43.79 -23.17 16.89
CA ALA A 547 43.11 -22.03 16.32
C ALA A 547 43.52 -21.83 14.85
N ILE A 548 42.62 -21.35 14.02
CA ILE A 548 42.98 -20.76 12.72
C ILE A 548 42.83 -19.25 12.85
N LYS A 549 43.85 -18.50 12.45
CA LYS A 549 43.77 -17.06 12.27
C LYS A 549 44.21 -16.67 10.86
N GLY A 550 43.46 -15.79 10.20
CA GLY A 550 43.84 -15.29 8.88
C GLY A 550 42.88 -14.23 8.34
N ASP A 551 43.18 -13.82 7.11
CA ASP A 551 42.34 -12.95 6.30
C ASP A 551 41.76 -13.77 5.14
N ALA A 552 40.67 -13.31 4.54
CA ALA A 552 40.17 -13.91 3.31
C ALA A 552 39.47 -12.89 2.42
N ARG A 553 39.47 -13.13 1.11
CA ARG A 553 38.60 -12.42 0.17
C ARG A 553 37.66 -13.42 -0.50
N ILE A 554 36.36 -13.17 -0.40
CA ILE A 554 35.33 -13.92 -1.10
C ILE A 554 34.78 -13.04 -2.23
N SER A 555 34.76 -13.58 -3.44
CA SER A 555 34.08 -12.99 -4.59
C SER A 555 32.67 -13.54 -4.68
N LEU A 556 31.68 -12.66 -4.62
CA LEU A 556 30.25 -13.01 -4.66
C LEU A 556 29.74 -13.25 -6.10
N SER A 557 30.59 -13.01 -7.12
CA SER A 557 30.21 -13.17 -8.54
C SER A 557 30.34 -14.61 -9.03
N ASP A 558 31.36 -15.32 -8.55
CA ASP A 558 31.75 -16.68 -8.92
C ASP A 558 31.85 -17.60 -7.70
N MET A 559 31.46 -17.12 -6.51
CA MET A 559 31.53 -17.81 -5.22
C MET A 559 32.93 -18.40 -4.97
N ALA A 560 33.99 -17.65 -5.27
CA ALA A 560 35.37 -18.03 -5.06
C ALA A 560 35.98 -17.39 -3.81
N VAL A 561 36.87 -18.10 -3.12
CA VAL A 561 37.61 -17.65 -1.94
C VAL A 561 39.12 -17.64 -2.20
N ASP A 562 39.80 -16.68 -1.58
CA ASP A 562 41.26 -16.63 -1.46
C ASP A 562 41.62 -16.26 -0.02
N ALA A 563 42.00 -17.26 0.78
CA ALA A 563 42.15 -17.19 2.24
C ALA A 563 43.57 -17.58 2.70
N PRO A 564 44.52 -16.63 2.81
CA PRO A 564 45.77 -16.84 3.52
C PRO A 564 45.55 -16.89 5.04
N ALA A 565 45.91 -18.00 5.66
CA ALA A 565 45.67 -18.24 7.09
C ALA A 565 46.83 -18.99 7.76
N THR A 566 46.79 -19.06 9.09
CA THR A 566 47.76 -19.79 9.91
C THR A 566 47.02 -20.69 10.88
N LEU A 567 47.35 -21.99 10.86
CA LEU A 567 46.95 -22.94 11.89
C LEU A 567 47.92 -22.81 13.08
N LEU A 568 47.38 -22.51 14.25
CA LEU A 568 48.07 -22.30 15.51
C LEU A 568 47.75 -23.47 16.44
N LEU A 569 48.78 -24.08 17.02
CA LEU A 569 48.64 -25.13 18.03
C LEU A 569 49.06 -24.60 19.40
N TYR A 570 48.23 -24.84 20.42
CA TYR A 570 48.45 -24.43 21.80
C TYR A 570 48.61 -25.64 22.74
N ASP A 571 49.28 -25.45 23.87
CA ASP A 571 49.41 -26.50 24.88
C ASP A 571 48.09 -26.75 25.63
N SER A 572 47.31 -25.69 25.83
CA SER A 572 45.98 -25.72 26.46
C SER A 572 44.86 -25.95 25.44
N ALA A 573 43.81 -26.64 25.87
CA ALA A 573 42.56 -26.82 25.11
C ALA A 573 41.47 -25.79 25.51
N ASP A 574 41.76 -24.88 26.43
CA ASP A 574 40.84 -23.81 26.83
C ASP A 574 40.88 -22.66 25.80
N PRO A 575 39.78 -22.38 25.08
CA PRO A 575 39.75 -21.31 24.06
C PRO A 575 40.05 -19.92 24.61
N ALA A 576 39.81 -19.66 25.91
CA ALA A 576 40.13 -18.38 26.54
C ALA A 576 41.65 -18.14 26.58
N THR A 577 42.44 -19.18 26.84
CA THR A 577 43.92 -19.10 26.86
C THR A 577 44.51 -18.79 25.49
N HIS A 578 43.84 -19.19 24.40
CA HIS A 578 44.30 -18.90 23.03
C HIS A 578 44.24 -17.41 22.66
N ALA A 579 43.61 -16.56 23.49
CA ALA A 579 43.59 -15.12 23.31
C ALA A 579 44.81 -14.42 23.94
N THR A 580 45.43 -15.02 24.96
CA THR A 580 46.54 -14.45 25.74
C THR A 580 47.88 -15.10 25.46
N ASP A 581 47.88 -16.41 25.19
CA ASP A 581 49.09 -17.22 25.17
C ASP A 581 49.73 -17.25 23.77
N GLU A 582 51.03 -17.52 23.68
CA GLU A 582 51.69 -17.72 22.39
C GLU A 582 51.53 -19.18 21.91
N ALA A 583 51.14 -19.36 20.64
CA ALA A 583 51.00 -20.67 20.04
C ALA A 583 52.36 -21.40 19.92
N ALA A 584 52.41 -22.62 20.47
CA ALA A 584 53.57 -23.51 20.49
C ALA A 584 54.02 -23.96 19.09
N THR A 585 53.12 -23.99 18.10
CA THR A 585 53.48 -24.24 16.68
C THR A 585 52.56 -23.47 15.74
N LYS A 586 53.10 -23.01 14.61
CA LYS A 586 52.43 -22.14 13.63
C LYS A 586 52.65 -22.69 12.22
N PHE A 587 51.58 -23.07 11.52
CA PHE A 587 51.61 -23.58 10.15
C PHE A 587 50.86 -22.63 9.21
N PRO A 588 51.55 -21.79 8.41
CA PRO A 588 50.89 -20.93 7.45
C PRO A 588 50.45 -21.73 6.22
N PHE A 589 49.25 -21.41 5.70
CA PHE A 589 48.62 -22.06 4.57
C PHE A 589 47.75 -21.07 3.77
N ARG A 590 47.27 -21.49 2.61
CA ARG A 590 46.33 -20.69 1.80
C ARG A 590 45.33 -21.61 1.12
N LEU A 591 44.05 -21.32 1.32
CA LEU A 591 42.93 -21.95 0.62
C LEU A 591 42.50 -21.04 -0.54
N LYS A 592 42.45 -21.56 -1.77
CA LYS A 592 42.07 -20.78 -2.95
C LYS A 592 41.28 -21.58 -3.97
N GLY A 593 40.14 -21.07 -4.41
CA GLY A 593 39.27 -21.73 -5.40
C GLY A 593 37.79 -21.47 -5.14
N PRO A 594 36.88 -22.33 -5.61
CA PRO A 594 35.47 -22.28 -5.24
C PRO A 594 35.29 -22.35 -3.72
N LEU A 595 34.33 -21.61 -3.16
CA LEU A 595 34.10 -21.52 -1.71
C LEU A 595 33.74 -22.86 -1.05
N ALA A 596 33.13 -23.78 -1.80
CA ALA A 596 32.73 -25.10 -1.30
C ALA A 596 33.92 -26.06 -1.10
N GLU A 597 34.89 -26.05 -2.02
CA GLU A 597 36.06 -26.94 -2.02
C GLU A 597 37.33 -26.19 -2.50
N PRO A 598 37.86 -25.21 -1.74
CA PRO A 598 39.04 -24.47 -2.16
C PRO A 598 40.32 -25.31 -2.10
N VAL A 599 41.29 -25.01 -2.97
CA VAL A 599 42.54 -25.78 -3.05
C VAL A 599 43.53 -25.35 -1.96
N LEU A 600 44.09 -26.32 -1.24
CA LEU A 600 45.11 -26.08 -0.21
C LEU A 600 46.49 -25.89 -0.84
N SER A 601 47.20 -24.86 -0.38
CA SER A 601 48.60 -24.61 -0.72
C SER A 601 49.41 -24.19 0.50
N ARG A 602 50.69 -24.57 0.52
CA ARG A 602 51.68 -24.05 1.49
C ARG A 602 52.33 -22.80 0.88
N PRO A 603 52.62 -21.74 1.66
CA PRO A 603 53.39 -20.61 1.14
C PRO A 603 54.78 -21.08 0.74
N THR A 604 55.20 -20.76 -0.48
CA THR A 604 56.60 -20.97 -0.91
C THR A 604 57.50 -20.16 0.02
N GLN A 605 58.40 -20.83 0.75
CA GLN A 605 59.41 -20.12 1.54
C GLN A 605 60.21 -19.21 0.60
N ALA A 606 60.22 -17.91 0.88
CA ALA A 606 61.08 -16.97 0.17
C ALA A 606 62.53 -17.35 0.45
N GLN A 607 63.20 -17.90 -0.57
CA GLN A 607 64.60 -18.28 -0.48
C GLN A 607 65.42 -17.02 -0.16
N PRO A 608 66.31 -17.04 0.85
CA PRO A 608 67.11 -15.87 1.19
C PRO A 608 67.89 -15.40 -0.03
N GLN A 609 67.61 -14.19 -0.51
CA GLN A 609 68.39 -13.58 -1.58
C GLN A 609 69.83 -13.43 -1.08
N ALA A 610 70.78 -14.05 -1.79
CA ALA A 610 72.19 -13.85 -1.51
C ALA A 610 72.52 -12.34 -1.62
N PRO A 611 73.40 -11.79 -0.76
CA PRO A 611 73.67 -10.35 -0.77
C PRO A 611 74.21 -9.91 -2.13
N ALA A 612 73.47 -9.02 -2.81
CA ALA A 612 73.93 -8.42 -4.04
C ALA A 612 75.20 -7.59 -3.76
N GLN A 613 76.30 -7.92 -4.44
CA GLN A 613 77.52 -7.14 -4.36
C GLN A 613 77.29 -5.77 -5.01
N GLN A 614 77.62 -4.70 -4.28
CA GLN A 614 77.57 -3.35 -4.81
C GLN A 614 78.74 -3.13 -5.78
N GLU A 615 78.49 -3.19 -7.08
CA GLU A 615 79.38 -2.58 -8.06
C GLU A 615 78.92 -1.14 -8.37
N THR A 616 79.79 -0.19 -8.04
CA THR A 616 79.60 1.24 -8.24
C THR A 616 79.64 1.62 -9.71
N THR A 617 78.62 2.34 -10.17
CA THR A 617 78.54 2.89 -11.53
C THR A 617 79.47 4.10 -11.70
N ALA A 618 80.27 4.11 -12.77
CA ALA A 618 80.92 5.32 -13.28
C ALA A 618 80.96 5.33 -14.82
N THR A 619 80.07 6.12 -15.41
CA THR A 619 80.03 6.67 -16.78
C THR A 619 81.15 6.33 -17.78
N SER A 620 80.77 5.91 -19.00
CA SER A 620 81.02 6.70 -20.25
C SER A 620 80.41 6.12 -21.54
N GLN A 621 79.86 7.04 -22.36
CA GLN A 621 79.84 7.06 -23.86
C GLN A 621 78.90 6.14 -24.68
N THR A 622 77.93 6.81 -25.34
CA THR A 622 77.34 6.51 -26.68
C THR A 622 78.42 6.62 -27.79
N PRO A 623 78.28 6.03 -29.02
CA PRO A 623 77.20 6.37 -29.97
C PRO A 623 76.73 5.29 -30.98
N ALA A 624 75.64 5.62 -31.71
CA ALA A 624 75.29 5.19 -33.09
C ALA A 624 74.92 3.70 -33.34
N SER A 625 74.09 3.33 -34.33
CA SER A 625 73.09 4.04 -35.16
C SER A 625 72.21 2.98 -35.87
N ASP A 626 71.19 3.46 -36.60
CA ASP A 626 70.49 2.83 -37.74
C ASP A 626 69.15 2.14 -37.45
N LEU A 627 68.06 2.77 -37.92
CA LEU A 627 67.05 2.17 -38.78
C LEU A 627 66.05 3.23 -39.31
N GLU A 628 66.07 3.43 -40.62
CA GLU A 628 65.03 4.05 -41.47
C GLU A 628 65.08 3.31 -42.83
N PRO A 629 64.08 3.40 -43.74
CA PRO A 629 63.06 4.47 -43.83
C PRO A 629 61.59 4.02 -44.05
N ALA A 630 60.69 5.01 -43.93
CA ALA A 630 59.50 5.36 -44.76
C ALA A 630 58.74 4.25 -45.56
N LEU A 631 57.41 4.31 -45.68
CA LEU A 631 56.70 5.34 -46.48
C LEU A 631 55.18 5.43 -46.20
N THR A 632 54.70 6.68 -46.04
CA THR A 632 53.47 7.33 -46.59
C THR A 632 52.25 6.48 -46.98
N SER A 633 51.00 6.89 -46.74
CA SER A 633 50.46 8.21 -47.18
C SER A 633 49.16 8.67 -46.48
N ALA A 634 48.89 9.98 -46.58
CA ALA A 634 47.75 10.77 -46.05
C ALA A 634 46.44 10.60 -46.89
N PRO A 635 45.33 11.40 -46.79
CA PRO A 635 45.16 12.82 -46.35
C PRO A 635 44.11 13.07 -45.22
N GLU A 636 44.25 14.10 -44.35
CA GLU A 636 43.76 15.52 -44.45
C GLU A 636 42.21 15.65 -44.49
N THR A 637 41.51 16.62 -43.88
CA THR A 637 41.83 17.77 -42.98
C THR A 637 40.61 17.95 -42.01
N GLU A 638 40.40 18.96 -41.15
CA GLU A 638 41.00 20.30 -40.99
C GLU A 638 41.02 20.80 -39.52
N ALA A 639 41.20 22.11 -39.33
CA ALA A 639 41.46 22.86 -38.12
C ALA A 639 40.22 23.33 -37.32
N ASN A 640 40.36 23.55 -36.01
CA ASN A 640 40.59 24.92 -35.53
C ASN A 640 41.29 24.99 -34.16
N ASP A 641 42.02 26.07 -33.94
CA ASP A 641 42.79 26.36 -32.72
C ASP A 641 42.07 27.38 -31.82
N ALA A 642 42.54 27.50 -30.58
CA ALA A 642 42.71 28.73 -29.79
C ALA A 642 42.11 28.75 -28.37
N SER A 643 43.03 29.03 -27.44
CA SER A 643 42.85 29.81 -26.18
C SER A 643 42.83 29.03 -24.86
N ARG A 644 43.74 29.45 -23.97
CA ARG A 644 44.01 28.89 -22.63
C ARG A 644 43.42 29.80 -21.54
N GLN A 645 42.82 29.19 -20.50
CA GLN A 645 42.92 29.52 -19.06
C GLN A 645 42.52 30.95 -18.56
N PRO A 646 42.38 31.19 -17.23
CA PRO A 646 42.40 30.29 -16.06
C PRO A 646 41.15 30.41 -15.13
N LEU A 647 41.17 29.64 -14.04
CA LEU A 647 40.24 29.70 -12.90
C LEU A 647 40.21 31.06 -12.16
N THR A 648 39.05 31.38 -11.59
CA THR A 648 38.93 32.14 -10.32
C THR A 648 37.77 31.62 -9.47
N SER A 649 38.00 31.46 -8.17
CA SER A 649 36.93 31.40 -7.15
C SER A 649 36.52 32.82 -6.73
N PRO A 650 35.40 32.97 -6.03
CA PRO A 650 35.50 33.55 -4.69
C PRO A 650 34.71 32.77 -3.63
N ALA A 651 35.17 32.89 -2.38
CA ALA A 651 34.47 32.42 -1.20
C ALA A 651 33.60 33.53 -0.60
N ASP A 652 32.90 33.17 0.49
CA ASP A 652 32.36 34.04 1.55
C ASP A 652 30.99 34.71 1.29
N GLN A 653 29.94 34.12 1.89
CA GLN A 653 28.71 34.82 2.27
C GLN A 653 28.26 34.35 3.66
N ALA A 654 28.07 35.31 4.56
CA ALA A 654 27.62 35.11 5.94
C ALA A 654 26.10 34.85 6.03
N PRO A 655 25.61 34.19 7.10
CA PRO A 655 24.20 33.86 7.25
C PRO A 655 23.31 35.07 7.58
N ALA A 656 22.08 35.05 7.05
CA ALA A 656 21.02 36.02 7.33
C ALA A 656 20.33 35.76 8.70
N PRO A 657 19.63 36.75 9.29
CA PRO A 657 19.40 36.79 10.74
C PRO A 657 18.20 35.95 11.22
N VAL A 658 18.31 35.50 12.48
CA VAL A 658 17.26 34.84 13.26
C VAL A 658 16.14 35.83 13.61
N ILE A 659 14.89 35.47 13.32
CA ILE A 659 13.71 36.18 13.84
C ILE A 659 13.40 35.61 15.23
N VAL A 660 13.51 36.47 16.25
CA VAL A 660 13.02 36.19 17.60
C VAL A 660 11.51 36.43 17.62
N VAL A 661 10.75 35.43 18.07
CA VAL A 661 9.33 35.60 18.42
C VAL A 661 9.24 35.69 19.95
N GLU A 662 8.57 36.73 20.42
CA GLU A 662 8.47 37.13 21.82
C GLU A 662 7.31 36.36 22.51
N GLU A 663 7.58 35.72 23.64
CA GLU A 663 6.56 35.01 24.43
C GLU A 663 5.66 36.00 25.19
N THR A 664 4.34 35.90 25.02
CA THR A 664 3.36 36.52 25.91
C THR A 664 2.79 35.48 26.90
N PRO A 665 2.61 35.83 28.19
CA PRO A 665 2.20 34.88 29.23
C PRO A 665 0.70 34.54 29.17
N PRO A 666 0.29 33.38 29.72
CA PRO A 666 -1.07 32.86 29.59
C PRO A 666 -2.08 33.57 30.52
N THR A 667 -3.35 33.56 30.11
CA THR A 667 -4.51 33.84 30.98
C THR A 667 -5.25 32.53 31.27
N ASP A 668 -5.71 32.40 32.51
CA ASP A 668 -6.09 31.14 33.17
C ASP A 668 -7.54 30.69 32.90
N ALA A 669 -7.73 29.40 32.55
CA ALA A 669 -8.94 28.60 32.81
C ALA A 669 -8.79 27.14 32.29
N GLY A 670 -8.89 26.12 33.16
CA GLY A 670 -9.14 24.74 32.71
C GLY A 670 -8.34 23.60 33.37
N GLN A 671 -8.27 23.54 34.70
CA GLN A 671 -7.62 22.41 35.41
C GLN A 671 -8.47 21.12 35.35
N ALA A 672 -8.12 20.16 34.49
CA ALA A 672 -8.64 18.78 34.59
C ALA A 672 -7.83 17.65 33.90
N GLU A 673 -6.55 17.82 33.49
CA GLU A 673 -5.89 16.76 32.68
C GLU A 673 -4.39 16.48 32.92
N GLN A 674 -3.69 17.22 33.79
CA GLN A 674 -2.23 17.12 33.93
C GLN A 674 -1.71 16.08 34.96
N SER A 675 -2.57 15.38 35.71
CA SER A 675 -2.11 14.45 36.77
C SER A 675 -1.58 13.10 36.26
N THR A 676 -1.83 12.74 35.00
CA THR A 676 -1.57 11.38 34.48
C THR A 676 -0.19 11.27 33.84
N THR A 677 0.27 12.34 33.19
CA THR A 677 1.50 12.35 32.36
C THR A 677 2.78 12.46 33.19
N GLU A 678 2.75 13.20 34.31
CA GLU A 678 3.86 13.27 35.28
C GLU A 678 4.11 11.90 35.93
N LYS A 679 3.04 11.22 36.40
CA LYS A 679 3.15 9.89 37.00
C LYS A 679 3.64 8.82 36.03
N LEU A 680 3.34 8.95 34.74
CA LEU A 680 3.87 8.05 33.71
C LEU A 680 5.37 8.29 33.44
N LYS A 681 5.84 9.53 33.51
CA LYS A 681 7.29 9.85 33.42
C LYS A 681 8.06 9.34 34.63
N GLU A 682 7.51 9.49 35.83
CA GLU A 682 8.15 9.01 37.07
C GLU A 682 8.28 7.48 37.06
N ALA A 683 7.22 6.76 36.67
CA ALA A 683 7.24 5.29 36.53
C ALA A 683 8.20 4.78 35.44
N ILE A 684 8.39 5.52 34.35
CA ILE A 684 9.38 5.18 33.30
C ILE A 684 10.81 5.49 33.77
N GLY A 685 11.02 6.54 34.57
CA GLY A 685 12.33 6.86 35.16
C GLY A 685 12.84 5.79 36.11
N ASP A 686 11.97 5.28 36.99
CA ASP A 686 12.33 4.21 37.94
C ASP A 686 12.60 2.88 37.24
N ALA A 687 11.86 2.55 36.17
CA ALA A 687 12.09 1.35 35.38
C ALA A 687 13.45 1.35 34.65
N VAL A 688 13.93 2.52 34.20
CA VAL A 688 15.23 2.66 33.50
C VAL A 688 16.41 2.59 34.48
N ASN A 689 16.28 3.11 35.71
CA ASN A 689 17.33 3.02 36.73
C ASN A 689 17.49 1.60 37.31
N GLY A 690 16.45 0.76 37.24
CA GLY A 690 16.52 -0.64 37.70
C GLY A 690 17.34 -1.58 36.80
N LEU A 691 17.67 -1.18 35.57
CA LEU A 691 18.32 -2.04 34.57
C LEU A 691 19.86 -2.05 34.60
N PHE A 692 20.49 -1.25 35.47
CA PHE A 692 21.96 -1.08 35.52
C PHE A 692 22.60 -1.45 36.86
N GLN A 693 21.98 -2.32 37.67
CA GLN A 693 22.60 -2.87 38.89
C GLN A 693 22.46 -4.39 38.99
N SER A 694 23.47 -5.09 38.50
CA SER A 694 24.02 -6.29 39.15
C SER A 694 25.39 -5.89 39.74
N ASP A 695 25.93 -6.49 40.81
CA ASP A 695 25.53 -7.69 41.53
C ASP A 695 26.07 -7.61 42.98
N SER A 696 25.45 -8.29 43.95
CA SER A 696 26.17 -8.99 45.05
C SER A 696 25.28 -9.53 46.18
N ALA A 697 25.56 -10.79 46.52
CA ALA A 697 25.55 -11.38 47.87
C ALA A 697 24.19 -11.65 48.59
N SER A 698 23.77 -12.91 48.42
CA SER A 698 23.60 -13.91 49.49
C SER A 698 22.44 -13.86 50.50
N ASP A 699 21.82 -15.05 50.59
CA ASP A 699 21.35 -15.74 51.81
C ASP A 699 19.88 -15.59 52.23
N GLY A 700 19.36 -16.64 52.88
CA GLY A 700 18.29 -16.46 53.88
C GLY A 700 16.83 -16.74 53.50
N ASP A 701 16.50 -18.03 53.36
CA ASP A 701 15.34 -18.67 54.03
C ASP A 701 13.91 -18.58 53.41
N ARG A 702 13.06 -19.44 53.98
CA ARG A 702 11.75 -19.93 53.51
C ARG A 702 10.60 -18.95 53.79
N LEU A 703 9.51 -19.06 53.01
CA LEU A 703 8.20 -19.58 53.45
C LEU A 703 7.11 -19.48 52.36
N THR A 704 6.16 -20.42 52.36
CA THR A 704 4.90 -20.43 51.59
C THR A 704 3.70 -20.45 52.58
N PRO A 705 2.43 -20.47 52.15
CA PRO A 705 1.72 -19.48 51.32
C PRO A 705 0.35 -19.06 51.93
N LYS A 706 -0.31 -18.03 51.37
CA LYS A 706 -1.77 -17.71 51.41
C LYS A 706 -1.99 -16.33 50.75
N GLY A 707 -3.10 -16.02 50.10
CA GLY A 707 -4.33 -16.78 49.80
C GLY A 707 -5.28 -15.93 48.92
N ASP A 708 -6.41 -16.50 48.52
CA ASP A 708 -7.36 -15.98 47.52
C ASP A 708 -7.84 -14.52 47.73
N PHE A 709 -7.98 -13.77 46.63
CA PHE A 709 -9.25 -13.16 46.18
C PHE A 709 -9.18 -12.70 44.71
#